data_AF-A0A925D124-F1
#
_entry.id   AF-A0A925D124-F1
#
_cell.length_a   1.000
_cell.length_b   1.000
_cell.length_c   1.000
_cell.angle_alpha   90.00
_cell.angle_beta   90.00
_cell.angle_gamma   90.00
#
_symmetry.space_group_name_H-M   'P 1'
#
loop_
_entity.id
_entity.type
_entity.pdbx_description
1 polymer ?
#
loop_
_entity_poly.entity_id
_entity_poly.type
_entity_poly.pdbx_seq_one_letter_code
_entity_poly.pdbx_strand_id
1 'polypeptide(L)'
;MKKYFAILIVLFSNQMLLGQGVGIGVSTPHISSQLDITSTTKGVLVPRMSTTQRTNIPTPSLGLLVFDNVTNSFWFYNGSQWTELSTGNAGWATTGNASIADGTNFIGTTTNVALTFRQNNISIGRLDAAKNNVFFGDLAGGGGIETGNNTFIGDHAGYSHFGVGIGNNTFVGSQAGYSTTSGTGNTYVGGSAGFSNLTGTGNTMVGLNAGLENIAANNTFIGSAAGPQNTSGTENVFVGKDAGYNNSTGRGNTFIGHSAGKLNTSSSENTAVGNEALYFNVGSANTAFGSSALKTNVGGRLNTAVGKDALFSNTSGSNNTSMGVAALHNNTTGRYNVAFGDSALFRTNSGSSNTAMGHDALSRNTSGEFNSALGFNAMLSTTTGDGNTAIGVNALFSNSTGGYNTAIGALALASNVAGNNTAIGANSLSSNTTGTANTGVGYGALYFTTGGSQNSAFGVNALVNNTLGINNTAVGNEALSSSGGAGFNTGVGVYALMKNLSGSYNTAVGEGALSENTSGGNNTAIGQNALGANTGGDQNTALGRNAFSTGAGFNNSTAIGYNSVITGSSQVRIGASTVLSIGGAVGWTTISDGRFKKNIQENVAGLPFIMKLRPVSYQLNTEAIAVFLKTPDGLRQRSNEAAVEQQTQTGFLAQEVEQAALQLKYDFSGIDKPKNNSDYYGLRYAEFVIPIVKAIQEQQSIIQNQQKQIDELKALVEKLMSNNQEAAKRIP
;
A
#
# COMPACT_ATOMS: atom_id res chain seq x y z
N MET A 1 -65.74 18.45 -153.57
CA MET A 1 -67.11 18.85 -153.15
C MET A 1 -67.22 18.72 -151.63
N LYS A 2 -68.13 19.49 -150.99
CA LYS A 2 -68.83 19.33 -149.67
C LYS A 2 -68.27 18.31 -148.63
N LYS A 3 -68.21 18.57 -147.30
CA LYS A 3 -68.55 19.73 -146.43
C LYS A 3 -67.95 19.56 -145.00
N TYR A 4 -67.98 20.64 -144.19
CA TYR A 4 -67.64 20.89 -142.76
C TYR A 4 -67.98 19.80 -141.69
N PHE A 5 -67.56 19.81 -140.40
CA PHE A 5 -66.97 20.80 -139.43
C PHE A 5 -65.64 20.24 -138.81
N ALA A 6 -64.90 20.72 -137.78
CA ALA A 6 -64.92 21.79 -136.72
C ALA A 6 -63.44 22.33 -136.51
N ILE A 7 -62.96 23.24 -135.63
CA ILE A 7 -63.35 23.92 -134.35
C ILE A 7 -63.16 23.04 -133.07
N LEU A 8 -62.48 23.42 -131.95
CA LEU A 8 -62.02 24.72 -131.36
C LEU A 8 -60.66 24.63 -130.57
N ILE A 9 -59.82 25.69 -130.65
CA ILE A 9 -58.72 26.17 -129.73
C ILE A 9 -57.48 25.28 -129.42
N VAL A 10 -56.34 25.97 -129.24
CA VAL A 10 -54.98 25.48 -128.94
C VAL A 10 -54.39 26.31 -127.79
N LEU A 11 -53.59 25.70 -126.89
CA LEU A 11 -52.45 26.34 -126.22
C LEU A 11 -51.49 25.30 -125.61
N PHE A 12 -50.18 25.48 -125.86
CA PHE A 12 -49.08 24.68 -125.30
C PHE A 12 -48.17 25.62 -124.48
N SER A 13 -47.65 25.17 -123.34
CA SER A 13 -46.51 25.81 -122.67
C SER A 13 -45.68 24.79 -121.87
N ASN A 14 -44.38 25.05 -121.78
CA ASN A 14 -43.36 24.04 -121.46
C ASN A 14 -43.31 23.61 -120.00
N GLN A 15 -43.00 22.33 -119.78
CA GLN A 15 -42.41 21.84 -118.54
C GLN A 15 -40.89 22.11 -118.57
N MET A 16 -40.34 22.77 -117.54
CA MET A 16 -38.89 22.83 -117.32
C MET A 16 -38.48 21.79 -116.27
N LEU A 17 -37.75 20.76 -116.69
CA LEU A 17 -37.02 19.88 -115.77
C LEU A 17 -35.74 20.59 -115.32
N LEU A 18 -35.63 20.85 -114.02
CA LEU A 18 -34.37 21.32 -113.41
C LEU A 18 -33.41 20.15 -113.21
N GLY A 19 -32.11 20.47 -113.08
CA GLY A 19 -31.02 19.52 -113.26
C GLY A 19 -31.04 18.30 -112.34
N GLN A 20 -30.90 17.11 -112.93
CA GLN A 20 -30.68 15.86 -112.20
C GLN A 20 -29.21 15.77 -111.76
N GLY A 21 -28.96 15.28 -110.54
CA GLY A 21 -27.61 14.95 -110.07
C GLY A 21 -27.00 13.80 -110.88
N VAL A 22 -25.67 13.75 -110.98
CA VAL A 22 -24.97 12.69 -111.72
C VAL A 22 -24.89 11.43 -110.86
N GLY A 23 -25.65 10.40 -111.22
CA GLY A 23 -25.56 9.08 -110.58
C GLY A 23 -24.53 8.17 -111.23
N ILE A 24 -23.61 7.60 -110.44
CA ILE A 24 -22.69 6.55 -110.89
C ILE A 24 -22.90 5.33 -109.98
N GLY A 25 -23.56 4.30 -110.52
CA GLY A 25 -23.93 3.09 -109.77
C GLY A 25 -25.20 3.22 -108.92
N VAL A 26 -25.89 4.37 -108.96
CA VAL A 26 -27.17 4.62 -108.30
C VAL A 26 -28.21 5.12 -109.30
N SER A 27 -29.43 4.56 -109.26
CA SER A 27 -30.52 4.88 -110.19
C SER A 27 -31.32 6.13 -109.82
N THR A 28 -31.24 6.56 -108.57
CA THR A 28 -31.88 7.76 -108.03
C THR A 28 -30.88 8.48 -107.13
N PRO A 29 -30.05 9.39 -107.68
CA PRO A 29 -29.11 10.19 -106.92
C PRO A 29 -29.81 10.96 -105.81
N HIS A 30 -29.19 11.06 -104.64
CA HIS A 30 -29.78 11.78 -103.51
C HIS A 30 -30.00 13.26 -103.85
N ILE A 31 -31.16 13.82 -103.48
CA ILE A 31 -31.58 15.17 -103.90
C ILE A 31 -30.66 16.31 -103.43
N SER A 32 -29.73 16.03 -102.52
CA SER A 32 -28.73 16.97 -102.01
C SER A 32 -27.33 16.80 -102.62
N SER A 33 -27.15 15.96 -103.64
CA SER A 33 -25.85 15.67 -104.25
C SER A 33 -25.85 15.97 -105.75
N GLN A 34 -24.84 16.73 -106.20
CA GLN A 34 -24.64 16.97 -107.63
C GLN A 34 -23.93 15.80 -108.34
N LEU A 35 -23.26 14.96 -107.55
CA LEU A 35 -22.57 13.73 -107.94
C LEU A 35 -22.78 12.71 -106.83
N ASP A 36 -23.46 11.60 -107.13
CA ASP A 36 -23.74 10.49 -106.23
C ASP A 36 -23.08 9.23 -106.78
N ILE A 37 -22.26 8.56 -105.97
CA ILE A 37 -21.44 7.42 -106.41
C ILE A 37 -21.61 6.28 -105.42
N THR A 38 -22.37 5.27 -105.83
CA THR A 38 -22.56 4.04 -105.06
C THR A 38 -21.78 2.90 -105.70
N SER A 39 -20.84 2.32 -104.95
CA SER A 39 -20.16 1.09 -105.35
C SER A 39 -19.67 0.31 -104.14
N THR A 40 -19.78 -1.02 -104.21
CA THR A 40 -19.30 -1.97 -103.20
C THR A 40 -17.89 -2.50 -103.49
N THR A 41 -17.31 -2.17 -104.65
CA THR A 41 -16.07 -2.77 -105.16
C THR A 41 -15.10 -1.79 -105.82
N LYS A 42 -15.48 -0.51 -105.99
CA LYS A 42 -14.64 0.52 -106.62
C LYS A 42 -14.76 1.84 -105.86
N GLY A 43 -13.62 2.53 -105.67
CA GLY A 43 -13.58 3.88 -105.09
C GLY A 43 -13.54 4.98 -106.15
N VAL A 44 -13.60 6.23 -105.70
CA VAL A 44 -13.34 7.42 -106.54
C VAL A 44 -11.85 7.73 -106.52
N LEU A 45 -11.21 7.78 -107.69
CA LEU A 45 -9.88 8.35 -107.82
C LEU A 45 -10.00 9.86 -108.07
N VAL A 46 -9.82 10.64 -107.02
CA VAL A 46 -9.60 12.11 -107.12
C VAL A 46 -8.24 12.39 -107.80
N PRO A 47 -7.97 13.64 -108.24
CA PRO A 47 -6.67 14.00 -108.82
C PRO A 47 -5.51 13.64 -107.88
N ARG A 48 -4.61 12.77 -108.36
CA ARG A 48 -3.39 12.35 -107.66
C ARG A 48 -2.20 13.15 -108.15
N MET A 49 -1.45 13.75 -107.23
CA MET A 49 -0.34 14.66 -107.57
C MET A 49 0.65 14.75 -106.40
N SER A 50 1.86 15.26 -106.65
CA SER A 50 2.84 15.52 -105.59
C SER A 50 2.52 16.79 -104.80
N THR A 51 3.10 16.94 -103.60
CA THR A 51 3.00 18.16 -102.78
C THR A 51 3.34 19.43 -103.57
N THR A 52 4.37 19.40 -104.42
CA THR A 52 4.75 20.54 -105.28
C THR A 52 3.68 20.84 -106.33
N GLN A 53 3.05 19.83 -106.92
CA GLN A 53 1.96 20.03 -107.88
C GLN A 53 0.67 20.53 -107.20
N ARG A 54 0.37 20.03 -105.99
CA ARG A 54 -0.74 20.48 -105.14
C ARG A 54 -0.61 21.95 -104.75
N THR A 55 0.55 22.33 -104.21
CA THR A 55 0.83 23.72 -103.79
C THR A 55 0.89 24.69 -104.96
N ASN A 56 1.26 24.23 -106.16
CA ASN A 56 1.29 25.04 -107.38
C ASN A 56 -0.02 25.09 -108.18
N ILE A 57 -1.16 24.55 -107.68
CA ILE A 57 -2.47 24.81 -108.33
C ILE A 57 -2.77 26.31 -108.23
N PRO A 58 -2.97 27.05 -109.34
CA PRO A 58 -3.34 28.45 -109.29
C PRO A 58 -4.78 28.61 -108.79
N THR A 59 -5.00 29.53 -107.84
CA THR A 59 -6.34 29.89 -107.30
C THR A 59 -7.25 28.67 -107.05
N PRO A 60 -6.84 27.71 -106.20
CA PRO A 60 -7.61 26.49 -105.97
C PRO A 60 -8.96 26.80 -105.31
N SER A 61 -10.02 26.16 -105.80
CA SER A 61 -11.38 26.36 -105.29
C SER A 61 -11.52 25.88 -103.85
N LEU A 62 -12.37 26.56 -103.06
CA LEU A 62 -12.81 26.06 -101.76
C LEU A 62 -13.40 24.64 -101.89
N GLY A 63 -12.90 23.70 -101.08
CA GLY A 63 -13.30 22.30 -101.12
C GLY A 63 -12.65 21.45 -102.21
N LEU A 64 -11.69 21.98 -102.99
CA LEU A 64 -10.95 21.22 -103.99
C LEU A 64 -10.17 20.07 -103.32
N LEU A 65 -10.60 18.83 -103.55
CA LEU A 65 -10.03 17.61 -102.98
C LEU A 65 -9.03 16.95 -103.95
N VAL A 66 -7.84 16.62 -103.43
CA VAL A 66 -6.78 15.90 -104.14
C VAL A 66 -6.21 14.79 -103.24
N PHE A 67 -5.44 13.89 -103.82
CA PHE A 67 -4.62 12.94 -103.08
C PHE A 67 -3.15 13.24 -103.35
N ASP A 68 -2.41 13.56 -102.28
CA ASP A 68 -0.99 13.88 -102.34
C ASP A 68 -0.18 12.57 -102.31
N ASN A 69 0.55 12.28 -103.40
CA ASN A 69 1.32 11.05 -103.56
C ASN A 69 2.72 11.09 -102.91
N VAL A 70 3.09 12.21 -102.26
CA VAL A 70 4.30 12.31 -101.43
C VAL A 70 3.94 12.07 -99.96
N THR A 71 2.84 12.64 -99.47
CA THR A 71 2.35 12.37 -98.10
C THR A 71 1.48 11.10 -98.00
N ASN A 72 1.06 10.54 -99.13
CA ASN A 72 0.14 9.40 -99.24
C ASN A 72 -1.22 9.61 -98.54
N SER A 73 -1.72 10.84 -98.57
CA SER A 73 -2.94 11.25 -97.88
C SER A 73 -3.83 12.15 -98.75
N PHE A 74 -5.11 12.24 -98.39
CA PHE A 74 -6.04 13.17 -99.01
C PHE A 74 -5.80 14.59 -98.46
N TRP A 75 -5.89 15.60 -99.31
CA TRP A 75 -5.80 17.01 -98.94
C TRP A 75 -6.90 17.80 -99.63
N PHE A 76 -7.49 18.77 -98.94
CA PHE A 76 -8.44 19.70 -99.54
C PHE A 76 -7.99 21.14 -99.35
N TYR A 77 -8.36 22.02 -100.29
CA TYR A 77 -8.12 23.45 -100.13
C TYR A 77 -9.26 24.10 -99.32
N ASN A 78 -8.93 24.72 -98.19
CA ASN A 78 -9.91 25.24 -97.23
C ASN A 78 -10.35 26.69 -97.50
N GLY A 79 -9.90 27.29 -98.61
CA GLY A 79 -10.13 28.70 -98.97
C GLY A 79 -8.90 29.59 -98.80
N SER A 80 -8.00 29.28 -97.87
CA SER A 80 -6.74 30.04 -97.64
C SER A 80 -5.47 29.18 -97.70
N GLN A 81 -5.57 27.88 -97.43
CA GLN A 81 -4.46 26.94 -97.49
C GLN A 81 -4.93 25.51 -97.78
N TRP A 82 -3.99 24.64 -98.16
CA TRP A 82 -4.23 23.20 -98.20
C TRP A 82 -4.24 22.62 -96.79
N THR A 83 -5.31 21.92 -96.42
CA THR A 83 -5.45 21.18 -95.17
C THR A 83 -5.45 19.68 -95.45
N GLU A 84 -4.72 18.92 -94.64
CA GLU A 84 -4.72 17.47 -94.74
C GLU A 84 -6.06 16.93 -94.24
N LEU A 85 -6.71 16.09 -95.06
CA LEU A 85 -7.90 15.33 -94.67
C LEU A 85 -7.47 14.10 -93.85
N SER A 86 -6.73 14.36 -92.77
CA SER A 86 -6.34 13.34 -91.80
C SER A 86 -7.60 12.82 -91.09
N THR A 87 -7.62 11.54 -90.76
CA THR A 87 -8.62 10.98 -89.83
C THR A 87 -8.31 11.53 -88.43
N GLY A 88 -8.88 12.69 -88.13
CA GLY A 88 -8.38 13.60 -87.10
C GLY A 88 -8.19 12.96 -85.74
N ASN A 89 -6.94 12.84 -85.30
CA ASN A 89 -6.62 12.43 -83.94
C ASN A 89 -5.27 13.02 -83.47
N ALA A 90 -5.29 14.33 -83.19
CA ALA A 90 -4.30 14.97 -82.31
C ALA A 90 -4.64 14.72 -80.81
N GLY A 91 -5.37 13.63 -80.52
CA GLY A 91 -5.77 13.20 -79.19
C GLY A 91 -4.91 12.06 -78.66
N TRP A 92 -5.29 11.55 -77.51
CA TRP A 92 -4.72 10.32 -76.96
C TRP A 92 -5.35 9.11 -77.65
N ALA A 93 -4.53 8.24 -78.22
CA ALA A 93 -4.99 6.99 -78.79
C ALA A 93 -5.49 6.05 -77.68
N THR A 94 -6.52 5.25 -77.97
CA THR A 94 -7.04 4.22 -77.05
C THR A 94 -6.03 3.12 -76.72
N THR A 95 -4.94 3.02 -77.50
CA THR A 95 -3.79 2.13 -77.30
C THR A 95 -2.59 2.83 -76.64
N GLY A 96 -2.70 4.11 -76.30
CA GLY A 96 -1.59 4.95 -75.83
C GLY A 96 -0.72 5.52 -76.95
N ASN A 97 0.08 6.53 -76.61
CA ASN A 97 0.95 7.27 -77.54
C ASN A 97 2.43 6.90 -77.29
N ALA A 98 3.20 6.61 -78.35
CA ALA A 98 4.55 6.03 -78.25
C ALA A 98 5.68 7.02 -77.85
N SER A 99 5.39 8.31 -77.77
CA SER A 99 6.32 9.34 -77.28
C SER A 99 5.52 10.52 -76.75
N ILE A 100 5.92 11.03 -75.58
CA ILE A 100 5.31 12.19 -74.93
C ILE A 100 6.40 13.13 -74.42
N ALA A 101 6.16 14.42 -74.54
CA ALA A 101 6.98 15.47 -73.95
C ALA A 101 6.25 16.06 -72.73
N ASP A 102 6.93 16.06 -71.58
CA ASP A 102 6.42 16.68 -70.35
C ASP A 102 6.13 18.18 -70.57
N GLY A 103 5.15 18.71 -69.85
CA GLY A 103 4.59 20.05 -70.04
C GLY A 103 3.87 20.29 -71.38
N THR A 104 4.01 19.39 -72.38
CA THR A 104 3.45 19.56 -73.74
C THR A 104 2.30 18.59 -74.03
N ASN A 105 2.38 17.35 -73.53
CA ASN A 105 1.35 16.32 -73.74
C ASN A 105 0.71 15.92 -72.41
N PHE A 106 -0.60 16.15 -72.27
CA PHE A 106 -1.38 15.85 -71.07
C PHE A 106 -2.79 15.35 -71.42
N ILE A 107 -3.47 14.73 -70.46
CA ILE A 107 -4.90 14.40 -70.54
C ILE A 107 -5.63 15.41 -69.66
N GLY A 108 -6.27 16.42 -70.26
CA GLY A 108 -6.90 17.50 -69.50
C GLY A 108 -7.32 18.71 -70.32
N THR A 109 -7.56 19.82 -69.63
CA THR A 109 -8.05 21.10 -70.16
C THR A 109 -6.97 22.18 -70.06
N THR A 110 -6.94 23.12 -71.00
CA THR A 110 -6.09 24.33 -70.96
C THR A 110 -6.76 25.51 -70.25
N THR A 111 -8.02 25.36 -69.86
CA THR A 111 -8.84 26.35 -69.15
C THR A 111 -9.20 25.81 -67.76
N ASN A 112 -9.56 26.69 -66.82
CA ASN A 112 -10.00 26.28 -65.47
C ASN A 112 -11.44 25.72 -65.49
N VAL A 113 -11.64 24.63 -66.24
CA VAL A 113 -12.87 23.86 -66.38
C VAL A 113 -12.54 22.42 -66.02
N ALA A 114 -13.34 21.85 -65.12
CA ALA A 114 -13.11 20.52 -64.56
C ALA A 114 -13.11 19.41 -65.62
N LEU A 115 -12.16 18.48 -65.51
CA LEU A 115 -12.09 17.27 -66.32
C LEU A 115 -12.97 16.18 -65.69
N THR A 116 -13.97 15.69 -66.42
CA THR A 116 -14.82 14.56 -65.98
C THR A 116 -14.53 13.32 -66.82
N PHE A 117 -14.17 12.22 -66.14
CA PHE A 117 -14.03 10.89 -66.71
C PHE A 117 -15.40 10.21 -66.76
N ARG A 118 -15.71 9.52 -67.87
CA ARG A 118 -17.01 8.87 -68.07
C ARG A 118 -16.89 7.44 -68.57
N GLN A 119 -17.83 6.60 -68.13
CA GLN A 119 -18.11 5.26 -68.67
C GLN A 119 -19.61 5.18 -68.99
N ASN A 120 -19.99 4.70 -70.17
CA ASN A 120 -21.39 4.66 -70.62
C ASN A 120 -22.15 6.01 -70.46
N ASN A 121 -21.45 7.13 -70.63
CA ASN A 121 -21.90 8.51 -70.36
C ASN A 121 -22.20 8.87 -68.88
N ILE A 122 -22.02 7.95 -67.94
CA ILE A 122 -22.06 8.17 -66.49
C ILE A 122 -20.72 8.74 -66.01
N SER A 123 -20.73 9.64 -65.03
CA SER A 123 -19.52 10.25 -64.44
C SER A 123 -18.87 9.31 -63.43
N ILE A 124 -17.65 8.85 -63.72
CA ILE A 124 -16.87 7.93 -62.86
C ILE A 124 -15.60 8.60 -62.27
N GLY A 125 -15.46 9.91 -62.45
CA GLY A 125 -14.41 10.72 -61.84
C GLY A 125 -14.44 12.17 -62.30
N ARG A 126 -13.94 13.09 -61.48
CA ARG A 126 -13.87 14.52 -61.74
C ARG A 126 -12.64 15.15 -61.07
N LEU A 127 -11.84 15.87 -61.86
CA LEU A 127 -10.79 16.76 -61.38
C LEU A 127 -11.26 18.20 -61.54
N ASP A 128 -11.49 18.91 -60.45
CA ASP A 128 -12.06 20.26 -60.43
C ASP A 128 -11.11 21.24 -59.73
N ALA A 129 -10.21 21.85 -60.50
CA ALA A 129 -9.23 22.81 -59.98
C ALA A 129 -9.84 24.13 -59.50
N ALA A 130 -11.05 24.50 -59.97
CA ALA A 130 -11.77 25.67 -59.47
C ALA A 130 -12.34 25.46 -58.05
N LYS A 131 -12.48 24.20 -57.63
CA LYS A 131 -12.90 23.80 -56.27
C LYS A 131 -11.82 23.04 -55.49
N ASN A 132 -10.66 22.73 -56.08
CA ASN A 132 -9.69 21.77 -55.56
C ASN A 132 -10.32 20.40 -55.18
N ASN A 133 -11.27 19.90 -55.97
CA ASN A 133 -11.90 18.59 -55.74
C ASN A 133 -11.31 17.51 -56.66
N VAL A 134 -11.07 16.32 -56.11
CA VAL A 134 -10.49 15.15 -56.79
C VAL A 134 -11.38 13.94 -56.51
N PHE A 135 -12.27 13.60 -57.45
CA PHE A 135 -13.21 12.48 -57.32
C PHE A 135 -12.86 11.35 -58.31
N PHE A 136 -12.87 10.10 -57.87
CA PHE A 136 -12.69 8.91 -58.72
C PHE A 136 -13.46 7.70 -58.17
N GLY A 137 -14.10 6.94 -59.05
CA GLY A 137 -15.01 5.85 -58.68
C GLY A 137 -16.44 6.14 -59.12
N ASP A 138 -17.27 5.10 -59.23
CA ASP A 138 -18.66 5.27 -59.64
C ASP A 138 -19.42 6.09 -58.58
N LEU A 139 -20.17 7.09 -59.04
CA LEU A 139 -20.94 8.03 -58.22
C LEU A 139 -20.16 8.73 -57.08
N ALA A 140 -18.83 8.78 -57.14
CA ALA A 140 -17.99 9.48 -56.16
C ALA A 140 -18.33 10.99 -56.10
N GLY A 141 -18.64 11.51 -54.91
CA GLY A 141 -19.10 12.88 -54.68
C GLY A 141 -20.57 13.16 -55.04
N GLY A 142 -21.36 12.15 -55.44
CA GLY A 142 -22.82 12.23 -55.59
C GLY A 142 -23.37 13.06 -56.74
N GLY A 143 -22.67 14.13 -57.15
CA GLY A 143 -23.13 15.14 -58.10
C GLY A 143 -23.22 16.55 -57.51
N GLY A 144 -23.05 16.73 -56.20
CA GLY A 144 -22.89 18.05 -55.59
C GLY A 144 -21.46 18.59 -55.76
N ILE A 145 -21.33 19.88 -56.09
CA ILE A 145 -20.04 20.51 -56.45
C ILE A 145 -19.91 21.92 -55.82
N GLU A 146 -20.66 22.19 -54.76
CA GLU A 146 -20.82 23.56 -54.24
C GLU A 146 -19.60 24.03 -53.43
N THR A 147 -18.91 23.11 -52.74
CA THR A 147 -17.76 23.38 -51.86
C THR A 147 -16.50 22.61 -52.27
N GLY A 148 -15.37 22.91 -51.64
CA GLY A 148 -14.03 22.62 -52.18
C GLY A 148 -13.04 21.95 -51.21
N ASN A 149 -11.86 21.63 -51.74
CA ASN A 149 -10.77 20.92 -51.08
C ASN A 149 -11.13 19.49 -50.66
N ASN A 150 -11.85 18.72 -51.50
CA ASN A 150 -12.27 17.34 -51.17
C ASN A 150 -11.60 16.29 -52.09
N THR A 151 -11.10 15.19 -51.51
CA THR A 151 -10.54 14.05 -52.25
C THR A 151 -11.36 12.78 -51.98
N PHE A 152 -12.17 12.32 -52.93
CA PHE A 152 -13.04 11.14 -52.80
C PHE A 152 -12.66 10.05 -53.81
N ILE A 153 -12.18 8.90 -53.33
CA ILE A 153 -11.66 7.82 -54.18
C ILE A 153 -12.32 6.49 -53.77
N GLY A 154 -13.32 6.07 -54.53
CA GLY A 154 -14.06 4.82 -54.31
C GLY A 154 -15.48 4.88 -54.85
N ASP A 155 -16.03 3.71 -55.12
CA ASP A 155 -17.46 3.50 -55.38
C ASP A 155 -18.31 4.17 -54.27
N HIS A 156 -19.22 5.07 -54.66
CA HIS A 156 -20.07 5.85 -53.74
C HIS A 156 -19.33 6.59 -52.60
N ALA A 157 -18.03 6.89 -52.75
CA ALA A 157 -17.28 7.68 -51.78
C ALA A 157 -17.84 9.11 -51.72
N GLY A 158 -18.32 9.55 -50.56
CA GLY A 158 -19.00 10.85 -50.40
C GLY A 158 -20.29 10.97 -51.21
N TYR A 159 -21.08 9.91 -51.37
CA TYR A 159 -22.27 9.94 -52.25
C TYR A 159 -23.35 10.97 -51.86
N SER A 160 -23.61 11.20 -50.57
CA SER A 160 -24.65 12.14 -50.12
C SER A 160 -24.20 13.61 -50.03
N HIS A 161 -23.10 13.96 -50.71
CA HIS A 161 -22.43 15.26 -50.69
C HIS A 161 -23.22 16.34 -51.48
N PHE A 162 -24.40 16.71 -50.99
CA PHE A 162 -25.34 17.62 -51.65
C PHE A 162 -25.62 18.94 -50.88
N GLY A 163 -24.87 19.22 -49.81
CA GLY A 163 -25.08 20.37 -48.93
C GLY A 163 -24.07 21.51 -49.09
N VAL A 164 -24.39 22.66 -48.49
CA VAL A 164 -23.48 23.80 -48.36
C VAL A 164 -22.56 23.59 -47.15
N GLY A 165 -21.25 23.80 -47.32
CA GLY A 165 -20.27 23.79 -46.22
C GLY A 165 -19.48 22.49 -46.03
N ILE A 166 -19.26 21.71 -47.09
CA ILE A 166 -18.57 20.40 -47.06
C ILE A 166 -17.21 20.45 -47.76
N GLY A 167 -16.15 20.73 -46.99
CA GLY A 167 -14.80 20.95 -47.51
C GLY A 167 -13.66 20.49 -46.61
N ASN A 168 -12.47 20.36 -47.20
CA ASN A 168 -11.27 19.78 -46.56
C ASN A 168 -11.45 18.32 -46.12
N ASN A 169 -12.22 17.50 -46.86
CA ASN A 169 -12.46 16.09 -46.53
C ASN A 169 -11.68 15.14 -47.47
N THR A 170 -11.18 14.01 -46.94
CA THR A 170 -10.50 12.95 -47.72
C THR A 170 -11.18 11.62 -47.46
N PHE A 171 -11.91 11.07 -48.42
CA PHE A 171 -12.62 9.78 -48.32
C PHE A 171 -12.04 8.77 -49.33
N VAL A 172 -11.52 7.64 -48.87
CA VAL A 172 -10.87 6.63 -49.73
C VAL A 172 -11.37 5.23 -49.38
N GLY A 173 -12.10 4.60 -50.29
CA GLY A 173 -12.75 3.30 -50.12
C GLY A 173 -14.21 3.32 -50.59
N SER A 174 -14.76 2.15 -50.92
CA SER A 174 -16.20 2.04 -51.26
C SER A 174 -17.04 2.51 -50.07
N GLN A 175 -18.01 3.39 -50.34
CA GLN A 175 -18.94 3.99 -49.37
C GLN A 175 -18.28 4.77 -48.21
N ALA A 176 -17.01 5.17 -48.34
CA ALA A 176 -16.37 6.05 -47.36
C ALA A 176 -17.10 7.41 -47.32
N GLY A 177 -17.60 7.81 -46.13
CA GLY A 177 -18.38 9.04 -45.96
C GLY A 177 -19.71 9.09 -46.73
N TYR A 178 -20.32 7.94 -47.02
CA TYR A 178 -21.51 7.81 -47.88
C TYR A 178 -22.65 8.80 -47.53
N SER A 179 -22.95 8.99 -46.24
CA SER A 179 -24.10 9.80 -45.77
C SER A 179 -23.75 11.26 -45.44
N THR A 180 -22.54 11.74 -45.75
CA THR A 180 -22.08 13.07 -45.34
C THR A 180 -22.68 14.20 -46.18
N THR A 181 -23.77 14.76 -45.66
CA THR A 181 -24.47 15.94 -46.19
C THR A 181 -23.88 17.26 -45.67
N SER A 182 -23.27 17.25 -44.48
CA SER A 182 -22.57 18.37 -43.85
C SER A 182 -21.35 17.89 -43.05
N GLY A 183 -20.29 18.69 -42.95
CA GLY A 183 -19.05 18.31 -42.25
C GLY A 183 -17.76 18.70 -42.99
N THR A 184 -16.73 19.05 -42.22
CA THR A 184 -15.44 19.55 -42.72
C THR A 184 -14.27 18.89 -41.99
N GLY A 185 -13.11 18.81 -42.65
CA GLY A 185 -11.87 18.33 -42.04
C GLY A 185 -11.84 16.84 -41.72
N ASN A 186 -12.72 16.03 -42.34
CA ASN A 186 -12.81 14.60 -42.05
C ASN A 186 -11.90 13.76 -42.97
N THR A 187 -11.18 12.78 -42.42
CA THR A 187 -10.32 11.84 -43.16
C THR A 187 -10.81 10.41 -42.96
N TYR A 188 -11.46 9.81 -43.96
CA TYR A 188 -11.96 8.44 -43.95
C TYR A 188 -11.19 7.56 -44.93
N VAL A 189 -10.59 6.46 -44.48
CA VAL A 189 -9.79 5.55 -45.33
C VAL A 189 -10.14 4.10 -45.00
N GLY A 190 -11.01 3.49 -45.80
CA GLY A 190 -11.51 2.13 -45.63
C GLY A 190 -12.91 1.96 -46.20
N GLY A 191 -13.31 0.71 -46.46
CA GLY A 191 -14.69 0.39 -46.83
C GLY A 191 -15.67 0.83 -45.74
N SER A 192 -16.71 1.58 -46.11
CA SER A 192 -17.74 2.13 -45.21
C SER A 192 -17.19 2.91 -44.00
N ALA A 193 -15.97 3.46 -44.11
CA ALA A 193 -15.39 4.32 -43.07
C ALA A 193 -16.19 5.63 -42.96
N GLY A 194 -16.67 5.96 -41.76
CA GLY A 194 -17.54 7.12 -41.52
C GLY A 194 -18.91 7.08 -42.24
N PHE A 195 -19.40 5.89 -42.64
CA PHE A 195 -20.55 5.71 -43.53
C PHE A 195 -21.78 6.57 -43.19
N SER A 196 -22.20 6.60 -41.93
CA SER A 196 -23.43 7.26 -41.49
C SER A 196 -23.23 8.73 -41.08
N ASN A 197 -22.01 9.27 -41.17
CA ASN A 197 -21.72 10.59 -40.62
C ASN A 197 -22.46 11.69 -41.39
N LEU A 198 -23.45 12.32 -40.76
CA LEU A 198 -24.35 13.30 -41.36
C LEU A 198 -23.84 14.74 -41.24
N THR A 199 -23.22 15.09 -40.10
CA THR A 199 -22.89 16.49 -39.72
C THR A 199 -21.52 16.68 -39.07
N GLY A 200 -20.80 15.60 -38.74
CA GLY A 200 -19.60 15.63 -37.93
C GLY A 200 -18.40 16.27 -38.63
N THR A 201 -17.55 16.92 -37.84
CA THR A 201 -16.33 17.62 -38.27
C THR A 201 -15.08 17.04 -37.62
N GLY A 202 -13.92 17.21 -38.27
CA GLY A 202 -12.62 16.90 -37.67
C GLY A 202 -12.35 15.43 -37.34
N ASN A 203 -13.10 14.49 -37.94
CA ASN A 203 -12.96 13.07 -37.63
C ASN A 203 -11.91 12.37 -38.50
N THR A 204 -11.14 11.44 -37.93
CA THR A 204 -10.21 10.56 -38.66
C THR A 204 -10.64 9.11 -38.48
N MET A 205 -11.14 8.44 -39.54
CA MET A 205 -11.62 7.06 -39.51
C MET A 205 -10.83 6.19 -40.50
N VAL A 206 -9.94 5.32 -40.02
CA VAL A 206 -9.05 4.52 -40.87
C VAL A 206 -9.26 3.03 -40.59
N GLY A 207 -9.89 2.31 -41.53
CA GLY A 207 -10.18 0.88 -41.44
C GLY A 207 -11.58 0.53 -41.98
N LEU A 208 -11.79 -0.75 -42.28
CA LEU A 208 -13.11 -1.28 -42.65
C LEU A 208 -14.11 -1.03 -41.50
N ASN A 209 -15.23 -0.37 -41.80
CA ASN A 209 -16.29 -0.01 -40.86
C ASN A 209 -15.81 0.86 -39.66
N ALA A 210 -14.68 1.57 -39.79
CA ALA A 210 -14.24 2.52 -38.77
C ALA A 210 -15.25 3.67 -38.66
N GLY A 211 -15.84 3.88 -37.47
CA GLY A 211 -16.85 4.92 -37.25
C GLY A 211 -18.12 4.79 -38.08
N LEU A 212 -18.58 3.56 -38.36
CA LEU A 212 -19.72 3.25 -39.24
C LEU A 212 -20.97 4.10 -38.94
N GLU A 213 -21.38 4.23 -37.68
CA GLU A 213 -22.58 4.97 -37.23
C GLU A 213 -22.28 6.40 -36.72
N ASN A 214 -21.01 6.84 -36.79
CA ASN A 214 -20.54 8.09 -36.18
C ASN A 214 -21.14 9.34 -36.82
N ILE A 215 -22.08 10.00 -36.13
CA ILE A 215 -22.57 11.35 -36.47
C ILE A 215 -21.89 12.47 -35.67
N ALA A 216 -20.98 12.12 -34.75
CA ALA A 216 -20.25 13.04 -33.88
C ALA A 216 -18.99 13.67 -34.52
N ALA A 217 -18.35 14.58 -33.79
CA ALA A 217 -17.16 15.34 -34.19
C ALA A 217 -15.92 15.02 -33.34
N ASN A 218 -14.74 15.37 -33.87
CA ASN A 218 -13.43 15.30 -33.22
C ASN A 218 -13.00 13.88 -32.77
N ASN A 219 -13.46 12.82 -33.45
CA ASN A 219 -13.08 11.43 -33.13
C ASN A 219 -11.96 10.91 -34.04
N THR A 220 -11.04 10.11 -33.49
CA THR A 220 -9.95 9.43 -34.22
C THR A 220 -10.03 7.93 -34.03
N PHE A 221 -10.62 7.20 -35.00
CA PHE A 221 -10.77 5.75 -34.98
C PHE A 221 -9.87 5.10 -36.04
N ILE A 222 -8.90 4.27 -35.62
CA ILE A 222 -7.91 3.64 -36.50
C ILE A 222 -7.89 2.13 -36.23
N GLY A 223 -8.59 1.38 -37.06
CA GLY A 223 -8.70 -0.08 -36.99
C GLY A 223 -9.96 -0.60 -37.66
N SER A 224 -9.95 -1.87 -38.06
CA SER A 224 -11.19 -2.54 -38.52
C SER A 224 -12.21 -2.55 -37.37
N ALA A 225 -13.41 -2.03 -37.63
CA ALA A 225 -14.46 -1.86 -36.63
C ALA A 225 -14.00 -1.14 -35.34
N ALA A 226 -13.16 -0.10 -35.47
CA ALA A 226 -12.93 0.87 -34.40
C ALA A 226 -14.12 1.86 -34.31
N GLY A 227 -14.74 1.98 -33.14
CA GLY A 227 -15.91 2.84 -32.87
C GLY A 227 -17.15 2.72 -33.78
N PRO A 228 -17.52 1.55 -34.36
CA PRO A 228 -18.62 1.44 -35.31
C PRO A 228 -19.97 1.90 -34.77
N GLN A 229 -20.28 1.70 -33.48
CA GLN A 229 -21.57 2.08 -32.88
C GLN A 229 -21.56 3.46 -32.19
N ASN A 230 -20.49 4.25 -32.36
CA ASN A 230 -20.49 5.61 -31.85
C ASN A 230 -21.53 6.42 -32.59
N THR A 231 -22.40 7.12 -31.84
CA THR A 231 -23.40 8.01 -32.42
C THR A 231 -23.07 9.45 -32.08
N SER A 232 -23.21 9.84 -30.80
CA SER A 232 -23.02 11.22 -30.32
C SER A 232 -21.76 11.45 -29.49
N GLY A 233 -20.98 10.42 -29.17
CA GLY A 233 -19.74 10.55 -28.37
C GLY A 233 -18.65 11.33 -29.12
N THR A 234 -18.09 12.36 -28.50
CA THR A 234 -17.05 13.24 -29.10
C THR A 234 -15.67 13.06 -28.46
N GLU A 235 -14.63 13.55 -29.13
CA GLU A 235 -13.26 13.66 -28.56
C GLU A 235 -12.64 12.30 -28.18
N ASN A 236 -13.08 11.22 -28.84
CA ASN A 236 -12.60 9.86 -28.58
C ASN A 236 -11.46 9.45 -29.52
N VAL A 237 -10.49 8.69 -29.01
CA VAL A 237 -9.34 8.15 -29.75
C VAL A 237 -9.34 6.62 -29.62
N PHE A 238 -9.76 5.89 -30.66
CA PHE A 238 -9.84 4.42 -30.66
C PHE A 238 -8.87 3.82 -31.68
N VAL A 239 -7.78 3.21 -31.23
CA VAL A 239 -6.72 2.68 -32.12
C VAL A 239 -6.56 1.17 -31.89
N GLY A 240 -7.04 0.37 -32.83
CA GLY A 240 -7.03 -1.10 -32.78
C GLY A 240 -8.30 -1.71 -33.36
N LYS A 241 -8.23 -2.99 -33.74
CA LYS A 241 -9.43 -3.73 -34.12
C LYS A 241 -10.40 -3.80 -32.94
N ASP A 242 -11.68 -3.57 -33.20
CA ASP A 242 -12.78 -3.60 -32.22
C ASP A 242 -12.61 -2.62 -31.03
N ALA A 243 -11.73 -1.61 -31.14
CA ALA A 243 -11.51 -0.61 -30.10
C ALA A 243 -12.76 0.28 -29.95
N GLY A 244 -13.29 0.40 -28.73
CA GLY A 244 -14.49 1.18 -28.43
C GLY A 244 -15.77 0.73 -29.14
N TYR A 245 -15.88 -0.55 -29.53
CA TYR A 245 -16.92 -1.05 -30.45
C TYR A 245 -18.35 -0.60 -30.11
N ASN A 246 -18.79 -0.79 -28.85
CA ASN A 246 -20.13 -0.46 -28.36
C ASN A 246 -20.28 0.99 -27.86
N ASN A 247 -19.23 1.83 -27.89
CA ASN A 247 -19.28 3.17 -27.28
C ASN A 247 -20.19 4.06 -28.12
N SER A 248 -21.43 4.29 -27.66
CA SER A 248 -22.46 5.01 -28.40
C SER A 248 -22.52 6.50 -28.08
N THR A 249 -22.32 6.88 -26.81
CA THR A 249 -22.42 8.28 -26.34
C THR A 249 -21.27 8.73 -25.43
N GLY A 250 -20.35 7.83 -25.07
CA GLY A 250 -19.20 8.16 -24.23
C GLY A 250 -18.25 9.12 -24.95
N ARG A 251 -17.73 10.13 -24.23
CA ARG A 251 -16.83 11.17 -24.74
C ARG A 251 -15.44 11.14 -24.11
N GLY A 252 -14.44 11.71 -24.78
CA GLY A 252 -13.11 11.93 -24.22
C GLY A 252 -12.37 10.63 -23.83
N ASN A 253 -12.73 9.49 -24.43
CA ASN A 253 -12.11 8.21 -24.14
C ASN A 253 -10.93 7.92 -25.08
N THR A 254 -9.82 7.41 -24.55
CA THR A 254 -8.65 6.97 -25.34
C THR A 254 -8.48 5.46 -25.19
N PHE A 255 -8.80 4.67 -26.23
CA PHE A 255 -8.67 3.20 -26.23
C PHE A 255 -7.68 2.74 -27.30
N ILE A 256 -6.51 2.25 -26.90
CA ILE A 256 -5.41 1.84 -27.78
C ILE A 256 -5.08 0.37 -27.55
N GLY A 257 -5.55 -0.49 -28.44
CA GLY A 257 -5.33 -1.95 -28.41
C GLY A 257 -6.48 -2.74 -29.03
N HIS A 258 -6.23 -4.01 -29.34
CA HIS A 258 -7.27 -4.93 -29.79
C HIS A 258 -8.35 -5.09 -28.71
N SER A 259 -9.62 -4.82 -29.05
CA SER A 259 -10.77 -4.83 -28.15
C SER A 259 -10.62 -3.96 -26.89
N ALA A 260 -9.77 -2.92 -26.91
CA ALA A 260 -9.68 -1.96 -25.82
C ALA A 260 -11.02 -1.19 -25.71
N GLY A 261 -11.61 -1.14 -24.51
CA GLY A 261 -12.90 -0.49 -24.28
C GLY A 261 -14.10 -1.10 -25.04
N LYS A 262 -14.00 -2.33 -25.58
CA LYS A 262 -14.94 -2.88 -26.57
C LYS A 262 -16.42 -2.80 -26.18
N LEU A 263 -16.75 -3.14 -24.94
CA LEU A 263 -18.11 -3.15 -24.38
C LEU A 263 -18.38 -1.96 -23.44
N ASN A 264 -17.59 -0.89 -23.54
CA ASN A 264 -17.98 0.41 -22.99
C ASN A 264 -19.13 0.98 -23.84
N THR A 265 -20.17 1.54 -23.21
CA THR A 265 -21.37 2.05 -23.89
C THR A 265 -21.49 3.57 -23.83
N SER A 266 -21.50 4.16 -22.63
CA SER A 266 -21.70 5.59 -22.42
C SER A 266 -20.72 6.23 -21.43
N SER A 267 -19.77 5.46 -20.91
CA SER A 267 -18.79 5.97 -19.95
C SER A 267 -17.78 6.88 -20.63
N SER A 268 -17.35 7.92 -19.93
CA SER A 268 -16.53 9.01 -20.49
C SER A 268 -15.21 9.17 -19.75
N GLU A 269 -14.27 9.88 -20.37
CA GLU A 269 -13.00 10.29 -19.78
C GLU A 269 -12.09 9.10 -19.37
N ASN A 270 -12.25 7.93 -20.00
CA ASN A 270 -11.46 6.73 -19.69
C ASN A 270 -10.25 6.57 -20.63
N THR A 271 -9.10 6.17 -20.08
CA THR A 271 -7.91 5.80 -20.85
C THR A 271 -7.67 4.29 -20.72
N ALA A 272 -7.55 3.58 -21.84
CA ALA A 272 -7.23 2.16 -21.91
C ALA A 272 -6.12 1.92 -22.95
N VAL A 273 -4.98 1.38 -22.54
CA VAL A 273 -3.85 1.08 -23.45
C VAL A 273 -3.39 -0.35 -23.23
N GLY A 274 -3.76 -1.25 -24.15
CA GLY A 274 -3.46 -2.68 -24.08
C GLY A 274 -4.53 -3.54 -24.77
N ASN A 275 -4.18 -4.78 -25.09
CA ASN A 275 -5.15 -5.79 -25.52
C ASN A 275 -6.19 -6.01 -24.41
N GLU A 276 -7.47 -5.87 -24.73
CA GLU A 276 -8.61 -6.05 -23.81
C GLU A 276 -8.56 -5.18 -22.52
N ALA A 277 -7.80 -4.08 -22.53
CA ALA A 277 -7.84 -3.08 -21.45
C ALA A 277 -9.23 -2.43 -21.39
N LEU A 278 -9.84 -2.34 -20.20
CA LEU A 278 -11.22 -1.85 -20.00
C LEU A 278 -12.28 -2.53 -20.90
N TYR A 279 -12.07 -3.80 -21.28
CA TYR A 279 -12.92 -4.54 -22.24
C TYR A 279 -14.43 -4.42 -21.98
N PHE A 280 -14.86 -4.52 -20.73
CA PHE A 280 -16.22 -4.21 -20.28
C PHE A 280 -16.16 -3.11 -19.22
N ASN A 281 -16.79 -1.97 -19.49
CA ASN A 281 -16.72 -0.81 -18.61
C ASN A 281 -18.02 -0.02 -18.59
N VAL A 282 -18.52 0.30 -17.40
CA VAL A 282 -19.70 1.16 -17.19
C VAL A 282 -19.35 2.41 -16.34
N GLY A 283 -18.14 2.50 -15.79
CA GLY A 283 -17.69 3.64 -14.99
C GLY A 283 -16.82 4.64 -15.76
N SER A 284 -16.86 5.92 -15.37
CA SER A 284 -16.10 7.01 -16.00
C SER A 284 -14.78 7.33 -15.27
N ALA A 285 -13.90 8.05 -15.97
CA ALA A 285 -12.63 8.56 -15.45
C ALA A 285 -11.66 7.48 -14.92
N ASN A 286 -11.61 6.32 -15.57
CA ASN A 286 -10.67 5.24 -15.23
C ASN A 286 -9.44 5.22 -16.17
N THR A 287 -8.27 4.88 -15.63
CA THR A 287 -7.03 4.68 -16.38
C THR A 287 -6.58 3.23 -16.30
N ALA A 288 -6.35 2.60 -17.44
CA ALA A 288 -5.90 1.21 -17.57
C ALA A 288 -4.74 1.11 -18.58
N PHE A 289 -3.60 0.56 -18.16
CA PHE A 289 -2.42 0.37 -19.00
C PHE A 289 -1.86 -1.04 -18.81
N GLY A 290 -1.87 -1.86 -19.86
CA GLY A 290 -1.48 -3.27 -19.83
C GLY A 290 -2.55 -4.19 -20.41
N SER A 291 -2.16 -5.41 -20.80
CA SER A 291 -3.11 -6.41 -21.31
C SER A 291 -4.09 -6.81 -20.20
N SER A 292 -5.38 -6.80 -20.49
CA SER A 292 -6.47 -7.06 -19.53
C SER A 292 -6.45 -6.18 -18.27
N ALA A 293 -5.78 -5.03 -18.30
CA ALA A 293 -5.85 -4.05 -17.21
C ALA A 293 -7.29 -3.55 -17.08
N LEU A 294 -7.86 -3.63 -15.86
CA LEU A 294 -9.22 -3.22 -15.54
C LEU A 294 -10.30 -3.86 -16.46
N LYS A 295 -10.07 -5.10 -16.89
CA LYS A 295 -10.83 -5.78 -17.97
C LYS A 295 -12.34 -5.76 -17.80
N THR A 296 -12.85 -5.97 -16.58
CA THR A 296 -14.29 -5.89 -16.27
C THR A 296 -14.52 -4.92 -15.13
N ASN A 297 -15.13 -3.77 -15.44
CA ASN A 297 -15.49 -2.71 -14.52
C ASN A 297 -17.00 -2.37 -14.58
N VAL A 298 -17.79 -2.87 -13.63
CA VAL A 298 -19.27 -2.81 -13.69
C VAL A 298 -19.86 -1.44 -13.27
N GLY A 299 -19.03 -0.53 -12.74
CA GLY A 299 -19.45 0.83 -12.36
C GLY A 299 -18.43 1.65 -11.56
N GLY A 300 -17.24 1.11 -11.33
CA GLY A 300 -16.16 1.78 -10.60
C GLY A 300 -15.64 3.02 -11.34
N ARG A 301 -15.32 4.09 -10.61
CA ARG A 301 -14.79 5.34 -11.17
C ARG A 301 -13.47 5.75 -10.51
N LEU A 302 -12.69 6.57 -11.22
CA LEU A 302 -11.42 7.11 -10.72
C LEU A 302 -10.41 6.02 -10.32
N ASN A 303 -10.48 4.84 -10.95
CA ASN A 303 -9.49 3.78 -10.73
C ASN A 303 -8.30 3.93 -11.70
N THR A 304 -7.10 3.67 -11.20
CA THR A 304 -5.87 3.57 -12.00
C THR A 304 -5.34 2.14 -11.92
N ALA A 305 -5.07 1.50 -13.06
CA ALA A 305 -4.58 0.12 -13.16
C ALA A 305 -3.42 0.05 -14.17
N VAL A 306 -2.21 -0.28 -13.72
CA VAL A 306 -0.99 -0.27 -14.55
C VAL A 306 -0.24 -1.60 -14.39
N GLY A 307 -0.43 -2.50 -15.36
CA GLY A 307 0.17 -3.82 -15.38
C GLY A 307 -0.72 -4.86 -16.08
N LYS A 308 -0.17 -6.03 -16.40
CA LYS A 308 -0.96 -7.14 -16.94
C LYS A 308 -1.92 -7.64 -15.86
N ASP A 309 -3.21 -7.78 -16.21
CA ASP A 309 -4.28 -8.21 -15.30
C ASP A 309 -4.41 -7.38 -14.01
N ALA A 310 -3.88 -6.14 -14.00
CA ALA A 310 -4.02 -5.19 -12.90
C ALA A 310 -5.50 -4.78 -12.74
N LEU A 311 -6.06 -4.92 -11.53
CA LEU A 311 -7.46 -4.63 -11.21
C LEU A 311 -8.47 -5.30 -12.17
N PHE A 312 -8.12 -6.50 -12.67
CA PHE A 312 -8.83 -7.24 -13.73
C PHE A 312 -10.35 -7.31 -13.53
N SER A 313 -10.81 -7.63 -12.32
CA SER A 313 -12.22 -7.72 -11.95
C SER A 313 -12.57 -6.70 -10.88
N ASN A 314 -13.33 -5.66 -11.26
CA ASN A 314 -13.83 -4.62 -10.37
C ASN A 314 -15.35 -4.45 -10.55
N THR A 315 -16.17 -4.65 -9.52
CA THR A 315 -17.63 -4.46 -9.69
C THR A 315 -18.03 -2.99 -9.50
N SER A 316 -17.87 -2.45 -8.29
CA SER A 316 -18.20 -1.04 -7.98
C SER A 316 -17.11 -0.30 -7.18
N GLY A 317 -15.96 -0.93 -7.00
CA GLY A 317 -14.79 -0.31 -6.37
C GLY A 317 -14.34 0.95 -7.11
N SER A 318 -13.97 1.99 -6.37
CA SER A 318 -13.66 3.33 -6.91
C SER A 318 -12.51 3.97 -6.15
N ASN A 319 -11.79 4.90 -6.81
CA ASN A 319 -10.58 5.55 -6.30
C ASN A 319 -9.44 4.58 -5.94
N ASN A 320 -9.36 3.41 -6.59
CA ASN A 320 -8.29 2.45 -6.33
C ASN A 320 -7.08 2.71 -7.26
N THR A 321 -5.87 2.54 -6.74
CA THR A 321 -4.63 2.61 -7.52
C THR A 321 -3.93 1.25 -7.49
N SER A 322 -3.74 0.65 -8.65
CA SER A 322 -3.10 -0.64 -8.84
C SER A 322 -1.93 -0.50 -9.82
N MET A 323 -0.74 -0.93 -9.42
CA MET A 323 0.46 -0.95 -10.26
C MET A 323 1.28 -2.23 -10.03
N GLY A 324 1.35 -3.09 -11.04
CA GLY A 324 1.97 -4.41 -10.96
C GLY A 324 1.20 -5.46 -11.75
N VAL A 325 1.82 -6.62 -12.01
CA VAL A 325 1.11 -7.77 -12.56
C VAL A 325 0.13 -8.28 -11.51
N ALA A 326 -1.13 -8.53 -11.90
CA ALA A 326 -2.20 -9.00 -11.01
C ALA A 326 -2.39 -8.18 -9.70
N ALA A 327 -1.93 -6.93 -9.65
CA ALA A 327 -2.13 -6.06 -8.51
C ALA A 327 -3.63 -5.73 -8.35
N LEU A 328 -4.18 -5.95 -7.16
CA LEU A 328 -5.61 -5.79 -6.83
C LEU A 328 -6.54 -6.57 -7.79
N HIS A 329 -6.09 -7.73 -8.29
CA HIS A 329 -6.72 -8.47 -9.41
C HIS A 329 -8.23 -8.70 -9.26
N ASN A 330 -8.69 -9.01 -8.04
CA ASN A 330 -10.10 -9.01 -7.68
C ASN A 330 -10.36 -7.85 -6.72
N ASN A 331 -11.40 -7.06 -7.00
CA ASN A 331 -11.90 -5.98 -6.14
C ASN A 331 -13.40 -5.75 -6.34
N THR A 332 -14.24 -6.56 -5.69
CA THR A 332 -15.71 -6.49 -5.91
C THR A 332 -16.27 -5.11 -5.57
N THR A 333 -16.07 -4.62 -4.35
CA THR A 333 -16.60 -3.31 -3.90
C THR A 333 -15.59 -2.39 -3.21
N GLY A 334 -14.37 -2.85 -2.96
CA GLY A 334 -13.34 -2.12 -2.19
C GLY A 334 -12.97 -0.77 -2.81
N ARG A 335 -12.68 0.22 -1.95
CA ARG A 335 -12.40 1.61 -2.35
C ARG A 335 -11.13 2.13 -1.71
N TYR A 336 -10.49 3.13 -2.34
CA TYR A 336 -9.28 3.78 -1.83
C TYR A 336 -8.11 2.81 -1.54
N ASN A 337 -8.10 1.64 -2.18
CA ASN A 337 -7.01 0.68 -2.04
C ASN A 337 -5.84 1.09 -2.95
N VAL A 338 -4.62 1.00 -2.42
CA VAL A 338 -3.35 1.24 -3.13
C VAL A 338 -2.56 -0.06 -3.16
N ALA A 339 -2.35 -0.64 -4.34
CA ALA A 339 -1.59 -1.87 -4.55
C ALA A 339 -0.39 -1.60 -5.47
N PHE A 340 0.83 -1.86 -5.01
CA PHE A 340 2.06 -1.66 -5.77
C PHE A 340 2.98 -2.89 -5.66
N GLY A 341 3.09 -3.66 -6.74
CA GLY A 341 3.87 -4.90 -6.79
C GLY A 341 3.07 -6.07 -7.37
N ASP A 342 3.78 -7.14 -7.74
CA ASP A 342 3.15 -8.36 -8.26
C ASP A 342 2.23 -9.00 -7.22
N SER A 343 0.98 -9.28 -7.61
CA SER A 343 -0.06 -9.89 -6.77
C SER A 343 -0.36 -9.19 -5.43
N ALA A 344 0.04 -7.93 -5.25
CA ALA A 344 -0.35 -7.13 -4.09
C ALA A 344 -1.89 -6.98 -4.04
N LEU A 345 -2.52 -7.24 -2.88
CA LEU A 345 -4.00 -7.24 -2.70
C LEU A 345 -4.79 -8.14 -3.69
N PHE A 346 -4.23 -9.26 -4.16
CA PHE A 346 -4.83 -10.15 -5.18
C PHE A 346 -6.30 -10.60 -4.96
N ARG A 347 -6.80 -10.69 -3.71
CA ARG A 347 -8.11 -11.27 -3.36
C ARG A 347 -9.10 -10.36 -2.60
N THR A 348 -9.05 -9.04 -2.82
CA THR A 348 -9.98 -8.13 -2.13
C THR A 348 -11.42 -8.27 -2.64
N ASN A 349 -12.35 -8.64 -1.75
CA ASN A 349 -13.77 -8.65 -2.08
C ASN A 349 -14.39 -7.29 -1.75
N SER A 350 -14.27 -6.86 -0.48
CA SER A 350 -14.94 -5.64 0.00
C SER A 350 -14.03 -4.67 0.77
N GLY A 351 -12.86 -5.10 1.22
CA GLY A 351 -12.00 -4.30 2.10
C GLY A 351 -11.54 -3.00 1.45
N SER A 352 -11.60 -1.89 2.19
CA SER A 352 -11.28 -0.55 1.70
C SER A 352 -10.13 0.11 2.47
N SER A 353 -9.57 1.17 1.90
CA SER A 353 -8.51 2.01 2.49
C SER A 353 -7.21 1.25 2.82
N ASN A 354 -6.93 0.15 2.13
CA ASN A 354 -5.72 -0.64 2.33
C ASN A 354 -4.57 -0.15 1.45
N THR A 355 -3.36 -0.05 2.00
CA THR A 355 -2.12 0.18 1.24
C THR A 355 -1.25 -1.08 1.28
N ALA A 356 -0.87 -1.60 0.11
CA ALA A 356 -0.01 -2.77 -0.04
C ALA A 356 1.11 -2.48 -1.05
N MET A 357 2.36 -2.59 -0.62
CA MET A 357 3.54 -2.33 -1.45
C MET A 357 4.58 -3.44 -1.27
N GLY A 358 4.81 -4.21 -2.33
CA GLY A 358 5.67 -5.39 -2.36
C GLY A 358 5.01 -6.57 -3.08
N HIS A 359 5.82 -7.54 -3.53
CA HIS A 359 5.31 -8.81 -4.05
C HIS A 359 4.50 -9.53 -2.97
N ASP A 360 3.30 -10.00 -3.33
CA ASP A 360 2.33 -10.70 -2.47
C ASP A 360 1.89 -9.92 -1.21
N ALA A 361 2.16 -8.62 -1.13
CA ALA A 361 1.76 -7.80 0.01
C ALA A 361 0.23 -7.81 0.18
N LEU A 362 -0.24 -8.24 1.36
CA LEU A 362 -1.66 -8.30 1.73
C LEU A 362 -2.54 -9.14 0.76
N SER A 363 -1.95 -10.08 0.01
CA SER A 363 -2.60 -10.67 -1.19
C SER A 363 -3.85 -11.51 -0.92
N ARG A 364 -4.03 -12.04 0.30
CA ARG A 364 -5.21 -12.83 0.70
C ARG A 364 -6.32 -12.02 1.36
N ASN A 365 -6.17 -10.70 1.52
CA ASN A 365 -7.14 -9.87 2.24
C ASN A 365 -8.48 -9.82 1.52
N THR A 366 -9.52 -10.42 2.12
CA THR A 366 -10.87 -10.49 1.55
C THR A 366 -11.76 -9.31 1.94
N SER A 367 -11.74 -8.89 3.20
CA SER A 367 -12.64 -7.84 3.70
C SER A 367 -12.03 -6.88 4.72
N GLY A 368 -10.77 -7.09 5.13
CA GLY A 368 -10.11 -6.25 6.12
C GLY A 368 -9.84 -4.84 5.58
N GLU A 369 -9.98 -3.83 6.44
CA GLU A 369 -9.88 -2.41 6.09
C GLU A 369 -8.74 -1.70 6.82
N PHE A 370 -8.31 -0.55 6.26
CA PHE A 370 -7.31 0.35 6.87
C PHE A 370 -5.93 -0.28 7.15
N ASN A 371 -5.57 -1.37 6.47
CA ASN A 371 -4.28 -2.03 6.66
C ASN A 371 -3.18 -1.38 5.81
N SER A 372 -1.95 -1.33 6.34
CA SER A 372 -0.76 -0.80 5.66
C SER A 372 0.36 -1.83 5.64
N ALA A 373 0.57 -2.51 4.50
CA ALA A 373 1.58 -3.54 4.30
C ALA A 373 2.69 -3.07 3.35
N LEU A 374 3.93 -2.99 3.82
CA LEU A 374 5.11 -2.57 3.06
C LEU A 374 6.24 -3.60 3.22
N GLY A 375 6.43 -4.43 2.19
CA GLY A 375 7.46 -5.46 2.16
C GLY A 375 7.03 -6.73 1.44
N PHE A 376 8.01 -7.57 1.07
CA PHE A 376 7.77 -8.91 0.51
C PHE A 376 6.96 -9.76 1.49
N ASN A 377 5.81 -10.26 1.03
CA ASN A 377 4.84 -11.06 1.81
C ASN A 377 4.36 -10.40 3.12
N ALA A 378 4.44 -9.07 3.25
CA ALA A 378 3.87 -8.37 4.40
C ALA A 378 2.36 -8.62 4.47
N MET A 379 1.87 -9.11 5.61
CA MET A 379 0.46 -9.51 5.83
C MET A 379 -0.11 -10.55 4.82
N LEU A 380 0.72 -11.44 4.28
CA LEU A 380 0.30 -12.43 3.26
C LEU A 380 -1.01 -13.15 3.60
N SER A 381 -1.20 -13.55 4.87
CA SER A 381 -2.33 -14.40 5.29
C SER A 381 -3.55 -13.66 5.84
N THR A 382 -3.56 -12.32 5.88
CA THR A 382 -4.71 -11.57 6.40
C THR A 382 -5.92 -11.75 5.51
N THR A 383 -7.10 -11.96 6.12
CA THR A 383 -8.38 -12.20 5.45
C THR A 383 -9.44 -11.20 5.86
N THR A 384 -9.56 -10.93 7.17
CA THR A 384 -10.55 -10.01 7.77
C THR A 384 -9.99 -9.18 8.95
N GLY A 385 -8.67 -9.08 9.08
CA GLY A 385 -8.04 -8.25 10.12
C GLY A 385 -7.99 -6.78 9.71
N ASP A 386 -8.43 -5.88 10.59
CA ASP A 386 -8.52 -4.43 10.33
C ASP A 386 -7.40 -3.63 11.01
N GLY A 387 -7.04 -2.48 10.42
CA GLY A 387 -6.22 -1.45 11.07
C GLY A 387 -4.79 -1.88 11.42
N ASN A 388 -4.22 -2.88 10.74
CA ASN A 388 -2.86 -3.35 11.00
C ASN A 388 -1.82 -2.57 10.18
N THR A 389 -0.65 -2.34 10.77
CA THR A 389 0.55 -1.82 10.08
C THR A 389 1.64 -2.88 10.06
N ALA A 390 2.18 -3.20 8.88
CA ALA A 390 3.24 -4.18 8.68
C ALA A 390 4.31 -3.61 7.75
N ILE A 391 5.51 -3.35 8.27
CA ILE A 391 6.64 -2.77 7.53
C ILE A 391 7.85 -3.68 7.68
N GLY A 392 8.15 -4.48 6.66
CA GLY A 392 9.25 -5.44 6.65
C GLY A 392 8.90 -6.75 5.94
N VAL A 393 9.95 -7.50 5.58
CA VAL A 393 9.81 -8.83 4.96
C VAL A 393 9.13 -9.78 5.95
N ASN A 394 8.04 -10.45 5.52
CA ASN A 394 7.23 -11.37 6.33
C ASN A 394 6.67 -10.76 7.64
N ALA A 395 6.53 -9.43 7.75
CA ALA A 395 5.86 -8.80 8.89
C ALA A 395 4.37 -9.19 8.89
N LEU A 396 3.83 -9.63 10.04
CA LEU A 396 2.45 -10.14 10.21
C LEU A 396 2.05 -11.27 9.22
N PHE A 397 3.02 -12.04 8.72
CA PHE A 397 2.84 -13.04 7.65
C PHE A 397 1.66 -14.01 7.84
N SER A 398 1.45 -14.53 9.05
CA SER A 398 0.40 -15.53 9.37
C SER A 398 -0.90 -14.93 9.91
N ASN A 399 -0.98 -13.61 10.10
CA ASN A 399 -2.13 -12.98 10.75
C ASN A 399 -3.38 -13.07 9.89
N SER A 400 -4.35 -13.90 10.27
CA SER A 400 -5.60 -14.07 9.51
C SER A 400 -6.66 -13.02 9.85
N THR A 401 -7.00 -12.89 11.14
CA THR A 401 -8.15 -12.11 11.64
C THR A 401 -7.78 -11.10 12.72
N GLY A 402 -6.52 -11.06 13.18
CA GLY A 402 -6.07 -10.11 14.19
C GLY A 402 -6.09 -8.68 13.66
N GLY A 403 -6.70 -7.76 14.42
CA GLY A 403 -6.75 -6.33 14.10
C GLY A 403 -5.87 -5.48 15.01
N TYR A 404 -5.62 -4.24 14.60
CA TYR A 404 -4.90 -3.21 15.36
C TYR A 404 -3.47 -3.61 15.79
N ASN A 405 -2.79 -4.44 15.00
CA ASN A 405 -1.39 -4.80 15.23
C ASN A 405 -0.43 -3.84 14.51
N THR A 406 0.70 -3.52 15.13
CA THR A 406 1.81 -2.78 14.50
C THR A 406 3.05 -3.67 14.49
N ALA A 407 3.61 -3.95 13.31
CA ALA A 407 4.77 -4.80 13.10
C ALA A 407 5.79 -4.08 12.20
N ILE A 408 6.90 -3.61 12.77
CA ILE A 408 7.94 -2.86 12.06
C ILE A 408 9.27 -3.59 12.24
N GLY A 409 9.75 -4.22 11.18
CA GLY A 409 10.94 -5.08 11.16
C GLY A 409 10.68 -6.40 10.43
N ALA A 410 11.75 -7.02 9.93
CA ALA A 410 11.65 -8.36 9.34
C ALA A 410 11.14 -9.36 10.39
N LEU A 411 10.18 -10.20 10.00
CA LEU A 411 9.53 -11.22 10.84
C LEU A 411 8.86 -10.69 12.13
N ALA A 412 8.64 -9.38 12.26
CA ALA A 412 7.86 -8.82 13.37
C ALA A 412 6.43 -9.39 13.34
N LEU A 413 5.97 -9.96 14.46
CA LEU A 413 4.67 -10.64 14.60
C LEU A 413 4.39 -11.72 13.52
N ALA A 414 5.41 -12.41 13.00
CA ALA A 414 5.26 -13.34 11.87
C ALA A 414 4.21 -14.47 12.08
N SER A 415 4.10 -15.04 13.29
CA SER A 415 3.13 -16.09 13.62
C SER A 415 1.81 -15.60 14.23
N ASN A 416 1.66 -14.29 14.45
CA ASN A 416 0.57 -13.71 15.23
C ASN A 416 -0.78 -13.92 14.56
N VAL A 417 -1.80 -14.41 15.29
CA VAL A 417 -3.20 -14.41 14.85
C VAL A 417 -4.12 -13.60 15.79
N ALA A 418 -3.54 -12.92 16.77
CA ALA A 418 -4.21 -12.11 17.78
C ALA A 418 -4.23 -10.61 17.43
N GLY A 419 -4.93 -9.79 18.24
CA GLY A 419 -5.05 -8.35 18.03
C GLY A 419 -4.37 -7.47 19.09
N ASN A 420 -4.19 -6.20 18.76
CA ASN A 420 -3.64 -5.14 19.61
C ASN A 420 -2.16 -5.31 20.01
N ASN A 421 -1.34 -6.00 19.22
CA ASN A 421 0.08 -6.18 19.53
C ASN A 421 0.97 -5.18 18.77
N THR A 422 1.95 -4.59 19.46
CA THR A 422 2.97 -3.71 18.88
C THR A 422 4.34 -4.40 18.93
N ALA A 423 5.02 -4.47 17.80
CA ALA A 423 6.33 -5.09 17.61
C ALA A 423 7.22 -4.19 16.74
N ILE A 424 8.28 -3.62 17.32
CA ILE A 424 9.19 -2.70 16.63
C ILE A 424 10.62 -3.21 16.81
N GLY A 425 11.14 -3.88 15.78
CA GLY A 425 12.42 -4.58 15.78
C GLY A 425 12.32 -5.91 15.05
N ALA A 426 13.42 -6.33 14.42
CA ALA A 426 13.45 -7.63 13.74
C ALA A 426 13.22 -8.77 14.74
N ASN A 427 12.39 -9.73 14.34
CA ASN A 427 11.90 -10.84 15.16
C ASN A 427 11.14 -10.47 16.46
N SER A 428 10.76 -9.20 16.66
CA SER A 428 9.96 -8.82 17.83
C SER A 428 8.58 -9.50 17.79
N LEU A 429 8.18 -10.15 18.89
CA LEU A 429 6.96 -10.97 19.00
C LEU A 429 6.81 -12.04 17.88
N SER A 430 7.91 -12.52 17.30
CA SER A 430 7.86 -13.35 16.07
C SER A 430 7.04 -14.64 16.21
N SER A 431 7.05 -15.29 17.38
CA SER A 431 6.29 -16.53 17.63
C SER A 431 4.96 -16.34 18.36
N ASN A 432 4.53 -15.09 18.62
CA ASN A 432 3.22 -14.84 19.25
C ASN A 432 2.13 -15.51 18.41
N THR A 433 1.14 -16.14 19.05
CA THR A 433 -0.01 -16.72 18.34
C THR A 433 -1.31 -16.12 18.87
N THR A 434 -1.62 -16.33 20.15
CA THR A 434 -2.88 -15.90 20.79
C THR A 434 -2.72 -14.75 21.78
N GLY A 435 -1.50 -14.39 22.18
CA GLY A 435 -1.23 -13.28 23.10
C GLY A 435 -1.69 -11.93 22.55
N THR A 436 -2.29 -11.08 23.41
CA THR A 436 -2.89 -9.79 23.07
C THR A 436 -2.33 -8.65 23.90
N ALA A 437 -2.44 -7.41 23.39
CA ALA A 437 -1.99 -6.20 24.08
C ALA A 437 -0.50 -6.20 24.49
N ASN A 438 0.34 -6.96 23.78
CA ASN A 438 1.78 -6.99 24.01
C ASN A 438 2.49 -5.85 23.25
N THR A 439 3.50 -5.25 23.87
CA THR A 439 4.39 -4.25 23.25
C THR A 439 5.83 -4.73 23.34
N GLY A 440 6.42 -5.12 22.21
CA GLY A 440 7.84 -5.42 22.07
C GLY A 440 8.56 -4.35 21.24
N VAL A 441 9.64 -3.79 21.78
CA VAL A 441 10.49 -2.80 21.10
C VAL A 441 11.95 -3.16 21.31
N GLY A 442 12.58 -3.67 20.25
CA GLY A 442 13.95 -4.19 20.25
C GLY A 442 14.12 -5.44 19.39
N TYR A 443 15.35 -5.80 19.07
CA TYR A 443 15.65 -7.09 18.44
C TYR A 443 15.29 -8.23 19.39
N GLY A 444 14.48 -9.19 18.93
CA GLY A 444 14.09 -10.37 19.71
C GLY A 444 13.25 -10.10 20.97
N ALA A 445 12.70 -8.89 21.15
CA ALA A 445 11.80 -8.59 22.26
C ALA A 445 10.55 -9.50 22.19
N LEU A 446 10.24 -10.20 23.29
CA LEU A 446 9.11 -11.16 23.39
C LEU A 446 9.10 -12.25 22.28
N TYR A 447 10.27 -12.66 21.76
CA TYR A 447 10.37 -13.58 20.60
C TYR A 447 9.50 -14.83 20.74
N PHE A 448 9.65 -15.58 21.84
CA PHE A 448 9.00 -16.88 22.08
C PHE A 448 7.70 -16.78 22.90
N THR A 449 7.10 -15.60 23.01
CA THR A 449 5.72 -15.51 23.50
C THR A 449 4.79 -16.28 22.56
N THR A 450 3.82 -17.01 23.11
CA THR A 450 2.80 -17.72 22.35
C THR A 450 1.41 -17.29 22.77
N GLY A 451 1.12 -17.35 24.07
CA GLY A 451 -0.18 -16.97 24.66
C GLY A 451 -0.13 -15.92 25.77
N GLY A 452 1.05 -15.45 26.18
CA GLY A 452 1.17 -14.37 27.16
C GLY A 452 0.60 -13.04 26.64
N SER A 453 -0.10 -12.29 27.49
CA SER A 453 -0.77 -11.02 27.15
C SER A 453 -0.39 -9.88 28.08
N GLN A 454 -0.60 -8.64 27.63
CA GLN A 454 -0.36 -7.39 28.38
C GLN A 454 1.11 -7.19 28.79
N ASN A 455 2.08 -7.79 28.08
CA ASN A 455 3.49 -7.65 28.39
C ASN A 455 4.11 -6.44 27.67
N SER A 456 5.00 -5.72 28.35
CA SER A 456 5.77 -4.59 27.81
C SER A 456 7.26 -4.90 27.85
N ALA A 457 7.94 -4.89 26.71
CA ALA A 457 9.34 -5.27 26.57
C ALA A 457 10.11 -4.23 25.74
N PHE A 458 11.01 -3.49 26.37
CA PHE A 458 11.82 -2.43 25.75
C PHE A 458 13.31 -2.75 25.89
N GLY A 459 13.91 -3.32 24.85
CA GLY A 459 15.32 -3.71 24.83
C GLY A 459 15.58 -4.96 23.99
N VAL A 460 16.86 -5.20 23.67
CA VAL A 460 17.30 -6.42 22.98
C VAL A 460 17.07 -7.62 23.90
N ASN A 461 16.38 -8.64 23.39
CA ASN A 461 16.02 -9.87 24.09
C ASN A 461 15.21 -9.67 25.40
N ALA A 462 14.56 -8.51 25.60
CA ALA A 462 13.68 -8.29 26.74
C ALA A 462 12.47 -9.25 26.69
N LEU A 463 12.19 -9.95 27.78
CA LEU A 463 11.14 -11.00 27.88
C LEU A 463 11.22 -12.10 26.78
N VAL A 464 12.41 -12.37 26.23
CA VAL A 464 12.58 -13.22 25.03
C VAL A 464 11.96 -14.63 25.14
N ASN A 465 12.03 -15.29 26.30
CA ASN A 465 11.43 -16.62 26.55
C ASN A 465 10.09 -16.56 27.33
N ASN A 466 9.38 -15.43 27.31
CA ASN A 466 8.08 -15.31 28.01
C ASN A 466 6.94 -16.00 27.25
N THR A 467 6.76 -17.31 27.42
CA THR A 467 5.77 -18.11 26.69
C THR A 467 4.32 -17.75 27.00
N LEU A 468 3.96 -17.75 28.30
CA LEU A 468 2.59 -17.62 28.82
C LEU A 468 2.41 -16.55 29.90
N GLY A 469 3.49 -15.90 30.35
CA GLY A 469 3.44 -14.89 31.40
C GLY A 469 2.65 -13.64 30.99
N ILE A 470 1.97 -13.03 31.96
CA ILE A 470 1.07 -11.88 31.74
C ILE A 470 1.49 -10.67 32.56
N ASN A 471 1.16 -9.46 32.07
CA ASN A 471 1.38 -8.19 32.79
C ASN A 471 2.84 -7.97 33.26
N ASN A 472 3.84 -8.50 32.54
CA ASN A 472 5.25 -8.25 32.84
C ASN A 472 5.74 -6.98 32.12
N THR A 473 6.52 -6.16 32.81
CA THR A 473 7.21 -4.98 32.25
C THR A 473 8.72 -5.20 32.32
N ALA A 474 9.40 -5.19 31.18
CA ALA A 474 10.85 -5.34 31.05
C ALA A 474 11.45 -4.17 30.28
N VAL A 475 12.43 -3.49 30.87
CA VAL A 475 13.13 -2.34 30.25
C VAL A 475 14.63 -2.51 30.45
N GLY A 476 15.34 -2.87 29.39
CA GLY A 476 16.77 -3.18 29.42
C GLY A 476 17.14 -4.35 28.51
N ASN A 477 18.44 -4.54 28.25
CA ASN A 477 18.91 -5.76 27.59
C ASN A 477 18.73 -6.95 28.54
N GLU A 478 18.08 -8.01 28.02
CA GLU A 478 17.85 -9.30 28.71
C GLU A 478 17.14 -9.18 30.08
N ALA A 479 16.42 -8.06 30.30
CA ALA A 479 15.47 -7.92 31.39
C ALA A 479 14.35 -8.97 31.26
N LEU A 480 14.10 -9.73 32.34
CA LEU A 480 13.13 -10.83 32.40
C LEU A 480 13.29 -11.89 31.27
N SER A 481 14.52 -12.13 30.78
CA SER A 481 14.76 -12.98 29.60
C SER A 481 14.19 -14.40 29.68
N SER A 482 14.00 -14.96 30.88
CA SER A 482 13.63 -16.37 31.10
C SER A 482 12.28 -16.57 31.80
N SER A 483 11.31 -15.67 31.63
CA SER A 483 10.02 -15.71 32.34
C SER A 483 8.99 -16.73 31.78
N GLY A 484 9.30 -18.02 31.87
CA GLY A 484 8.54 -19.14 31.29
C GLY A 484 7.14 -19.44 31.87
N GLY A 485 6.38 -18.42 32.28
CA GLY A 485 5.04 -18.51 32.85
C GLY A 485 4.77 -17.50 33.97
N ALA A 486 5.83 -16.91 34.54
CA ALA A 486 5.76 -15.87 35.56
C ALA A 486 4.96 -14.62 35.13
N GLY A 487 4.21 -14.01 36.06
CA GLY A 487 3.37 -12.84 35.78
C GLY A 487 3.53 -11.67 36.76
N PHE A 488 3.05 -10.50 36.36
CA PHE A 488 3.02 -9.27 37.16
C PHE A 488 4.39 -8.79 37.65
N ASN A 489 5.47 -9.08 36.90
CA ASN A 489 6.82 -8.66 37.27
C ASN A 489 7.24 -7.37 36.58
N THR A 490 8.01 -6.52 37.26
CA THR A 490 8.64 -5.31 36.71
C THR A 490 10.16 -5.43 36.82
N GLY A 491 10.87 -5.53 35.69
CA GLY A 491 12.32 -5.55 35.59
C GLY A 491 12.85 -4.35 34.80
N VAL A 492 13.54 -3.41 35.46
CA VAL A 492 14.07 -2.19 34.84
C VAL A 492 15.57 -2.11 35.09
N GLY A 493 16.37 -2.42 34.08
CA GLY A 493 17.82 -2.54 34.15
C GLY A 493 18.33 -3.71 33.31
N VAL A 494 19.62 -3.68 32.94
CA VAL A 494 20.26 -4.81 32.25
C VAL A 494 20.33 -6.02 33.19
N TYR A 495 19.92 -7.18 32.70
CA TYR A 495 19.80 -8.43 33.49
C TYR A 495 18.88 -8.37 34.73
N ALA A 496 18.01 -7.36 34.84
CA ALA A 496 17.01 -7.32 35.92
C ALA A 496 16.04 -8.51 35.78
N LEU A 497 15.86 -9.29 36.85
CA LEU A 497 15.00 -10.50 36.87
C LEU A 497 15.33 -11.57 35.78
N MET A 498 16.57 -11.59 35.27
CA MET A 498 16.98 -12.39 34.11
C MET A 498 16.50 -13.86 34.13
N LYS A 499 16.71 -14.59 35.23
CA LYS A 499 16.45 -16.04 35.35
C LYS A 499 15.03 -16.43 35.81
N ASN A 500 14.10 -15.47 35.92
CA ASN A 500 12.83 -15.60 36.65
C ASN A 500 11.77 -16.52 36.04
N LEU A 501 11.99 -17.84 36.10
CA LEU A 501 11.16 -18.87 35.49
C LEU A 501 9.68 -18.82 35.90
N SER A 502 9.37 -18.76 37.20
CA SER A 502 7.98 -18.82 37.72
C SER A 502 7.64 -17.78 38.78
N GLY A 503 8.61 -17.07 39.34
CA GLY A 503 8.40 -16.07 40.39
C GLY A 503 7.53 -14.90 39.93
N SER A 504 6.43 -14.62 40.63
CA SER A 504 5.45 -13.61 40.23
C SER A 504 5.35 -12.45 41.23
N TYR A 505 4.83 -11.30 40.79
CA TYR A 505 4.73 -10.06 41.57
C TYR A 505 6.08 -9.48 42.06
N ASN A 506 7.17 -9.71 41.34
CA ASN A 506 8.48 -9.15 41.70
C ASN A 506 8.73 -7.78 41.04
N THR A 507 9.36 -6.86 41.78
CA THR A 507 9.86 -5.58 41.26
C THR A 507 11.39 -5.54 41.40
N ALA A 508 12.10 -5.37 40.29
CA ALA A 508 13.55 -5.26 40.23
C ALA A 508 13.96 -4.02 39.42
N VAL A 509 14.63 -3.06 40.05
CA VAL A 509 15.05 -1.79 39.43
C VAL A 509 16.55 -1.58 39.67
N GLY A 510 17.36 -1.80 38.64
CA GLY A 510 18.82 -1.75 38.68
C GLY A 510 19.44 -2.86 37.82
N GLU A 511 20.67 -2.63 37.37
CA GLU A 511 21.49 -3.68 36.75
C GLU A 511 21.65 -4.87 37.71
N GLY A 512 21.38 -6.09 37.23
CA GLY A 512 21.50 -7.32 38.03
C GLY A 512 20.53 -7.43 39.23
N ALA A 513 19.55 -6.53 39.36
CA ALA A 513 18.55 -6.62 40.43
C ALA A 513 17.72 -7.91 40.29
N LEU A 514 17.66 -8.71 41.36
CA LEU A 514 17.01 -10.03 41.39
C LEU A 514 17.44 -11.03 40.28
N SER A 515 18.66 -10.91 39.74
CA SER A 515 19.07 -11.63 38.52
C SER A 515 19.02 -13.15 38.59
N GLU A 516 19.33 -13.76 39.74
CA GLU A 516 19.33 -15.22 39.95
C GLU A 516 17.98 -15.80 40.37
N ASN A 517 16.93 -14.98 40.49
CA ASN A 517 15.61 -15.47 40.91
C ASN A 517 15.07 -16.47 39.90
N THR A 518 14.62 -17.64 40.36
CA THR A 518 13.99 -18.66 39.51
C THR A 518 12.52 -18.85 39.88
N SER A 519 12.18 -18.87 41.17
CA SER A 519 10.80 -19.11 41.64
C SER A 519 10.27 -18.15 42.70
N GLY A 520 11.12 -17.34 43.33
CA GLY A 520 10.70 -16.43 44.41
C GLY A 520 9.73 -15.35 43.95
N GLY A 521 8.69 -15.07 44.73
CA GLY A 521 7.63 -14.10 44.41
C GLY A 521 7.44 -13.00 45.46
N ASN A 522 6.75 -11.94 45.06
CA ASN A 522 6.44 -10.76 45.90
C ASN A 522 7.71 -10.02 46.43
N ASN A 523 8.85 -10.13 45.73
CA ASN A 523 10.09 -9.48 46.15
C ASN A 523 10.23 -8.08 45.54
N THR A 524 10.80 -7.13 46.29
CA THR A 524 11.17 -5.79 45.82
C THR A 524 12.68 -5.59 45.95
N ALA A 525 13.35 -5.29 44.84
CA ALA A 525 14.78 -5.06 44.76
C ALA A 525 15.08 -3.77 43.99
N ILE A 526 15.66 -2.76 44.65
CA ILE A 526 15.95 -1.46 44.06
C ILE A 526 17.41 -1.09 44.33
N GLY A 527 18.22 -1.04 43.27
CA GLY A 527 19.67 -0.85 43.29
C GLY A 527 20.41 -1.93 42.49
N GLN A 528 21.62 -1.60 42.01
CA GLN A 528 22.48 -2.57 41.33
C GLN A 528 22.73 -3.79 42.23
N ASN A 529 22.50 -5.00 41.69
CA ASN A 529 22.60 -6.29 42.39
C ASN A 529 21.79 -6.40 43.70
N ALA A 530 20.76 -5.56 43.90
CA ALA A 530 19.86 -5.69 45.04
C ALA A 530 19.16 -7.05 44.98
N LEU A 531 19.25 -7.82 46.08
CA LEU A 531 18.72 -9.18 46.23
C LEU A 531 19.13 -10.15 45.09
N GLY A 532 20.26 -9.86 44.42
CA GLY A 532 20.67 -10.53 43.19
C GLY A 532 20.95 -12.04 43.30
N ALA A 533 21.23 -12.53 44.52
CA ALA A 533 21.52 -13.94 44.81
C ALA A 533 20.31 -14.76 45.28
N ASN A 534 19.10 -14.17 45.36
CA ASN A 534 17.89 -14.93 45.67
C ASN A 534 17.55 -15.87 44.52
N THR A 535 17.27 -17.14 44.78
CA THR A 535 16.78 -18.09 43.77
C THR A 535 15.30 -18.42 44.00
N GLY A 536 14.88 -18.62 45.24
CA GLY A 536 13.52 -19.08 45.57
C GLY A 536 12.89 -18.44 46.81
N GLY A 537 13.46 -17.36 47.34
CA GLY A 537 12.92 -16.66 48.52
C GLY A 537 11.76 -15.72 48.19
N ASP A 538 10.80 -15.62 49.10
CA ASP A 538 9.54 -14.87 48.94
C ASP A 538 9.43 -13.64 49.87
N GLN A 539 8.67 -12.63 49.43
CA GLN A 539 8.24 -11.49 50.26
C GLN A 539 9.40 -10.64 50.83
N ASN A 540 10.53 -10.58 50.13
CA ASN A 540 11.70 -9.83 50.57
C ASN A 540 11.74 -8.39 50.01
N THR A 541 12.37 -7.48 50.75
CA THR A 541 12.64 -6.11 50.31
C THR A 541 14.13 -5.80 50.40
N ALA A 542 14.72 -5.27 49.34
CA ALA A 542 16.11 -4.85 49.26
C ALA A 542 16.21 -3.47 48.61
N LEU A 543 16.71 -2.47 49.34
CA LEU A 543 16.84 -1.10 48.87
C LEU A 543 18.27 -0.58 49.06
N GLY A 544 19.03 -0.54 47.97
CA GLY A 544 20.42 -0.09 47.92
C GLY A 544 21.30 -1.01 47.05
N ARG A 545 22.44 -0.49 46.59
CA ARG A 545 23.44 -1.29 45.85
C ARG A 545 23.92 -2.47 46.71
N ASN A 546 23.85 -3.67 46.18
CA ASN A 546 24.09 -4.95 46.87
C ASN A 546 23.30 -5.14 48.19
N ALA A 547 22.20 -4.42 48.42
CA ALA A 547 21.32 -4.72 49.56
C ALA A 547 20.80 -6.16 49.41
N PHE A 548 20.89 -6.96 50.46
CA PHE A 548 20.48 -8.38 50.47
C PHE A 548 21.17 -9.22 49.39
N SER A 549 22.42 -8.92 49.01
CA SER A 549 23.14 -9.67 47.95
C SER A 549 23.54 -11.11 48.32
N THR A 550 23.05 -11.67 49.42
CA THR A 550 23.39 -12.99 49.96
C THR A 550 22.16 -13.72 50.50
N GLY A 551 21.99 -14.99 50.15
CA GLY A 551 20.92 -15.87 50.65
C GLY A 551 19.95 -16.29 49.55
N ALA A 552 19.97 -17.57 49.18
CA ALA A 552 19.25 -18.09 48.01
C ALA A 552 17.74 -18.33 48.23
N GLY A 553 17.27 -18.34 49.47
CA GLY A 553 15.89 -18.72 49.82
C GLY A 553 15.48 -18.25 51.21
N PHE A 554 15.87 -17.03 51.59
CA PHE A 554 15.34 -16.39 52.78
C PHE A 554 14.01 -15.72 52.45
N ASN A 555 13.07 -15.71 53.41
CA ASN A 555 11.71 -15.21 53.21
C ASN A 555 11.39 -14.06 54.17
N ASN A 556 10.43 -13.20 53.79
CA ASN A 556 9.84 -12.17 54.65
C ASN A 556 10.92 -11.31 55.34
N SER A 557 11.93 -10.87 54.57
CA SER A 557 13.11 -10.19 55.11
C SER A 557 13.41 -8.88 54.39
N THR A 558 13.84 -7.86 55.14
CA THR A 558 14.00 -6.48 54.64
C THR A 558 15.40 -5.95 54.91
N ALA A 559 16.12 -5.61 53.85
CA ALA A 559 17.45 -5.01 53.89
C ALA A 559 17.41 -3.60 53.27
N ILE A 560 17.78 -2.57 54.03
CA ILE A 560 17.79 -1.18 53.57
C ILE A 560 19.18 -0.59 53.78
N GLY A 561 19.78 -0.05 52.72
CA GLY A 561 21.10 0.54 52.71
C GLY A 561 22.12 -0.27 51.89
N TYR A 562 23.18 0.42 51.45
CA TYR A 562 24.33 -0.18 50.76
C TYR A 562 24.91 -1.36 51.54
N ASN A 563 25.13 -2.50 50.89
CA ASN A 563 25.61 -3.75 51.51
C ASN A 563 24.88 -4.15 52.82
N SER A 564 23.57 -3.88 52.95
CA SER A 564 22.79 -4.40 54.07
C SER A 564 22.63 -5.92 53.93
N VAL A 565 23.09 -6.71 54.92
CA VAL A 565 23.16 -8.18 54.83
C VAL A 565 22.10 -8.85 55.70
N ILE A 566 21.34 -9.78 55.12
CA ILE A 566 20.40 -10.67 55.81
C ILE A 566 21.04 -12.06 55.96
N THR A 567 20.89 -12.66 57.13
CA THR A 567 21.50 -13.95 57.51
C THR A 567 20.50 -15.07 57.78
N GLY A 568 19.20 -14.77 57.73
CA GLY A 568 18.12 -15.75 57.79
C GLY A 568 16.73 -15.12 57.65
N SER A 569 15.72 -15.93 57.33
CA SER A 569 14.32 -15.49 57.14
C SER A 569 13.73 -14.77 58.36
N SER A 570 12.74 -13.90 58.12
CA SER A 570 12.14 -12.99 59.10
C SER A 570 13.21 -12.18 59.85
N GLN A 571 13.99 -11.39 59.11
CA GLN A 571 14.93 -10.38 59.63
C GLN A 571 14.68 -9.02 58.97
N VAL A 572 14.88 -7.94 59.74
CA VAL A 572 14.96 -6.57 59.23
C VAL A 572 16.33 -6.01 59.57
N ARG A 573 17.02 -5.45 58.58
CA ARG A 573 18.37 -4.88 58.71
C ARG A 573 18.40 -3.52 58.01
N ILE A 574 18.77 -2.49 58.75
CA ILE A 574 18.88 -1.12 58.25
C ILE A 574 20.33 -0.70 58.44
N GLY A 575 21.02 -0.45 57.33
CA GLY A 575 22.47 -0.23 57.28
C GLY A 575 23.30 -1.49 57.02
N ALA A 576 24.57 -1.26 56.68
CA ALA A 576 25.64 -2.25 56.80
C ALA A 576 26.25 -2.23 58.22
N SER A 577 27.18 -3.15 58.49
CA SER A 577 27.99 -3.20 59.72
C SER A 577 28.77 -1.91 60.02
N THR A 578 28.93 -1.02 59.03
CA THR A 578 29.65 0.25 59.15
C THR A 578 28.77 1.46 59.49
N VAL A 579 27.48 1.27 59.78
CA VAL A 579 26.56 2.38 60.10
C VAL A 579 26.68 2.78 61.58
N LEU A 580 27.12 4.01 61.82
CA LEU A 580 27.38 4.57 63.15
C LEU A 580 26.14 5.12 63.89
N SER A 581 25.02 5.35 63.19
CA SER A 581 23.81 5.90 63.79
C SER A 581 22.56 5.58 62.97
N ILE A 582 21.46 5.32 63.66
CA ILE A 582 20.11 5.18 63.09
C ILE A 582 19.20 6.08 63.95
N GLY A 583 18.65 7.13 63.36
CA GLY A 583 17.94 8.20 64.09
C GLY A 583 16.50 8.41 63.63
N GLY A 584 15.70 9.02 64.51
CA GLY A 584 14.33 9.43 64.26
C GLY A 584 13.83 10.38 65.35
N ALA A 585 12.76 11.14 65.07
CA ALA A 585 12.19 12.09 66.03
C ALA A 585 11.35 11.43 67.15
N VAL A 586 11.03 10.14 67.00
CA VAL A 586 10.27 9.33 67.97
C VAL A 586 10.91 7.94 68.09
N GLY A 587 10.71 7.27 69.21
CA GLY A 587 11.21 5.92 69.46
C GLY A 587 10.39 4.82 68.78
N TRP A 588 10.93 3.60 68.75
CA TRP A 588 10.25 2.40 68.26
C TRP A 588 9.07 2.04 69.18
N THR A 589 7.91 1.76 68.59
CA THR A 589 6.69 1.34 69.31
C THR A 589 6.40 -0.14 69.08
N THR A 590 6.27 -0.91 70.16
CA THR A 590 5.93 -2.35 70.12
C THR A 590 4.48 -2.56 70.58
N ILE A 591 3.75 -3.45 69.89
CA ILE A 591 2.36 -3.79 70.25
C ILE A 591 2.34 -4.45 71.63
N SER A 592 1.64 -3.84 72.59
CA SER A 592 1.62 -4.27 73.99
C SER A 592 0.21 -4.26 74.63
N ASP A 593 -0.83 -4.12 73.82
CA ASP A 593 -2.25 -4.10 74.25
C ASP A 593 -2.65 -5.43 74.92
N GLY A 594 -3.38 -5.35 76.04
CA GLY A 594 -3.84 -6.51 76.79
C GLY A 594 -4.77 -7.44 76.00
N ARG A 595 -5.53 -6.92 75.04
CA ARG A 595 -6.45 -7.68 74.17
C ARG A 595 -5.72 -8.66 73.25
N PHE A 596 -4.44 -8.44 72.98
CA PHE A 596 -3.61 -9.28 72.11
C PHE A 596 -2.65 -10.19 72.90
N LYS A 597 -2.76 -10.21 74.23
CA LYS A 597 -1.98 -11.07 75.14
C LYS A 597 -2.83 -12.22 75.67
N LYS A 598 -2.18 -13.35 75.96
CA LYS A 598 -2.79 -14.56 76.55
C LYS A 598 -1.83 -15.13 77.59
N ASN A 599 -2.34 -15.96 78.52
CA ASN A 599 -1.55 -16.65 79.55
C ASN A 599 -0.64 -15.72 80.37
N ILE A 600 -1.16 -14.54 80.76
CA ILE A 600 -0.42 -13.54 81.53
C ILE A 600 -0.08 -14.10 82.91
N GLN A 601 1.20 -14.08 83.28
CA GLN A 601 1.75 -14.59 84.54
C GLN A 601 2.87 -13.67 85.05
N GLU A 602 3.14 -13.68 86.35
CA GLU A 602 4.12 -12.78 87.02
C GLU A 602 5.52 -13.42 87.23
N ASN A 603 5.80 -14.51 86.51
CA ASN A 603 6.98 -15.38 86.62
C ASN A 603 8.23 -14.86 85.90
N VAL A 604 8.42 -13.54 85.82
CA VAL A 604 9.65 -12.91 85.31
C VAL A 604 10.79 -13.14 86.30
N ALA A 605 11.97 -13.54 85.82
CA ALA A 605 13.18 -13.61 86.63
C ALA A 605 13.81 -12.21 86.81
N GLY A 606 13.82 -11.69 88.03
CA GLY A 606 14.40 -10.39 88.36
C GLY A 606 15.86 -10.45 88.78
N LEU A 607 16.11 -10.18 90.06
CA LEU A 607 17.43 -9.99 90.65
C LEU A 607 18.36 -11.20 90.46
N PRO A 608 17.91 -12.48 90.56
CA PRO A 608 18.77 -13.64 90.28
C PRO A 608 19.29 -13.71 88.85
N PHE A 609 18.56 -13.13 87.87
CA PHE A 609 19.01 -13.05 86.48
C PHE A 609 19.97 -11.88 86.27
N ILE A 610 19.59 -10.68 86.72
CA ILE A 610 20.43 -9.47 86.59
C ILE A 610 21.80 -9.66 87.26
N MET A 611 21.85 -10.30 88.45
CA MET A 611 23.11 -10.58 89.16
C MET A 611 24.02 -11.62 88.49
N LYS A 612 23.57 -12.30 87.41
CA LYS A 612 24.39 -13.18 86.57
C LYS A 612 24.92 -12.51 85.30
N LEU A 613 24.45 -11.30 84.97
CA LEU A 613 24.87 -10.59 83.77
C LEU A 613 26.21 -9.87 84.01
N ARG A 614 27.11 -9.93 83.02
CA ARG A 614 28.45 -9.33 83.08
C ARG A 614 28.57 -8.19 82.06
N PRO A 615 28.47 -6.91 82.49
CA PRO A 615 28.74 -5.78 81.61
C PRO A 615 30.18 -5.83 81.08
N VAL A 616 30.35 -5.51 79.80
CA VAL A 616 31.66 -5.46 79.13
C VAL A 616 31.80 -4.17 78.32
N SER A 617 33.04 -3.68 78.20
CA SER A 617 33.43 -2.70 77.18
C SER A 617 34.20 -3.42 76.08
N TYR A 618 33.95 -3.09 74.81
CA TYR A 618 34.55 -3.75 73.66
C TYR A 618 34.69 -2.79 72.46
N GLN A 619 35.53 -3.17 71.50
CA GLN A 619 35.56 -2.61 70.15
C GLN A 619 35.06 -3.69 69.18
N LEU A 620 34.42 -3.29 68.08
CA LEU A 620 34.03 -4.25 67.04
C LEU A 620 35.25 -4.65 66.20
N ASN A 621 35.27 -5.89 65.73
CA ASN A 621 36.25 -6.38 64.76
C ASN A 621 35.54 -6.50 63.40
N THR A 622 35.70 -5.49 62.55
CA THR A 622 35.00 -5.40 61.26
C THR A 622 35.54 -6.39 60.24
N GLU A 623 36.82 -6.76 60.33
CA GLU A 623 37.44 -7.80 59.51
C GLU A 623 36.79 -9.17 59.75
N ALA A 624 36.63 -9.57 61.01
CA ALA A 624 35.94 -10.82 61.38
C ALA A 624 34.47 -10.83 60.94
N ILE A 625 33.78 -9.70 61.04
CA ILE A 625 32.40 -9.54 60.54
C ILE A 625 32.35 -9.66 59.02
N ALA A 626 33.27 -9.00 58.29
CA ALA A 626 33.33 -9.07 56.83
C ALA A 626 33.63 -10.49 56.33
N VAL A 627 34.56 -11.21 56.98
CA VAL A 627 34.86 -12.61 56.68
C VAL A 627 33.66 -13.52 56.97
N PHE A 628 32.99 -13.36 58.12
CA PHE A 628 31.80 -14.16 58.48
C PHE A 628 30.64 -13.93 57.49
N LEU A 629 30.36 -12.67 57.14
CA LEU A 629 29.34 -12.28 56.17
C LEU A 629 29.79 -12.45 54.71
N LYS A 630 31.00 -12.98 54.46
CA LYS A 630 31.60 -13.24 53.13
C LYS A 630 31.60 -11.99 52.22
N THR A 631 31.83 -10.81 52.81
CA THR A 631 31.78 -9.52 52.12
C THR A 631 33.01 -9.34 51.22
N PRO A 632 32.87 -9.21 49.88
CA PRO A 632 34.00 -9.02 48.97
C PRO A 632 34.74 -7.69 49.22
N ASP A 633 36.07 -7.68 49.11
CA ASP A 633 36.90 -6.49 49.35
C ASP A 633 36.52 -5.28 48.50
N GLY A 634 36.15 -5.49 47.23
CA GLY A 634 35.69 -4.41 46.33
C GLY A 634 34.38 -3.73 46.76
N LEU A 635 33.71 -4.25 47.79
CA LEU A 635 32.52 -3.67 48.41
C LEU A 635 32.79 -3.08 49.81
N ARG A 636 34.00 -3.24 50.36
CA ARG A 636 34.33 -2.79 51.72
C ARG A 636 34.62 -1.30 51.78
N GLN A 637 34.32 -0.69 52.93
CA GLN A 637 34.53 0.73 53.18
C GLN A 637 35.55 0.89 54.30
N ARG A 638 36.83 0.59 53.97
CA ARG A 638 37.96 0.55 54.92
C ARG A 638 38.09 1.81 55.79
N SER A 639 37.71 2.99 55.28
CA SER A 639 37.66 4.26 56.06
C SER A 639 36.60 4.27 57.16
N ASN A 640 35.43 3.69 56.87
CA ASN A 640 34.28 3.66 57.77
C ASN A 640 34.42 2.49 58.75
N GLU A 641 34.96 1.37 58.28
CA GLU A 641 35.42 0.24 59.11
C GLU A 641 36.40 0.73 60.18
N ALA A 642 37.49 1.43 59.81
CA ALA A 642 38.45 1.98 60.77
C ALA A 642 37.82 2.97 61.78
N ALA A 643 36.82 3.74 61.38
CA ALA A 643 36.09 4.65 62.29
C ALA A 643 35.18 3.89 63.28
N VAL A 644 34.66 2.72 62.91
CA VAL A 644 33.86 1.84 63.78
C VAL A 644 34.76 1.12 64.79
N GLU A 645 35.92 0.61 64.37
CA GLU A 645 36.85 -0.13 65.25
C GLU A 645 37.45 0.76 66.35
N GLN A 646 37.59 2.07 66.09
CA GLN A 646 38.05 3.04 67.10
C GLN A 646 36.99 3.34 68.19
N GLN A 647 35.71 3.03 67.97
CA GLN A 647 34.66 3.30 68.96
C GLN A 647 34.58 2.20 70.03
N THR A 648 34.83 2.59 71.28
CA THR A 648 34.58 1.73 72.44
C THR A 648 33.08 1.73 72.76
N GLN A 649 32.48 0.55 72.76
CA GLN A 649 31.06 0.32 73.04
C GLN A 649 30.90 -0.44 74.36
N THR A 650 29.75 -0.28 75.02
CA THR A 650 29.41 -0.96 76.28
C THR A 650 28.19 -1.84 76.11
N GLY A 651 28.20 -3.07 76.63
CA GLY A 651 27.08 -4.00 76.49
C GLY A 651 27.29 -5.33 77.21
N PHE A 652 26.68 -6.40 76.68
CA PHE A 652 26.83 -7.78 77.16
C PHE A 652 27.21 -8.72 76.00
N LEU A 653 27.90 -9.83 76.30
CA LEU A 653 28.11 -10.90 75.33
C LEU A 653 26.87 -11.81 75.31
N ALA A 654 26.22 -11.94 74.15
CA ALA A 654 24.93 -12.61 74.00
C ALA A 654 24.92 -14.07 74.48
N GLN A 655 26.02 -14.78 74.27
CA GLN A 655 26.22 -16.17 74.73
C GLN A 655 26.27 -16.26 76.26
N GLU A 656 26.84 -15.27 76.95
CA GLU A 656 26.84 -15.22 78.42
C GLU A 656 25.44 -14.94 78.97
N VAL A 657 24.67 -14.07 78.31
CA VAL A 657 23.25 -13.81 78.63
C VAL A 657 22.41 -15.09 78.46
N GLU A 658 22.63 -15.86 77.40
CA GLU A 658 21.96 -17.15 77.21
C GLU A 658 22.30 -18.14 78.34
N GLN A 659 23.57 -18.28 78.71
CA GLN A 659 23.95 -19.17 79.82
C GLN A 659 23.35 -18.72 81.16
N ALA A 660 23.28 -17.41 81.43
CA ALA A 660 22.61 -16.87 82.61
C ALA A 660 21.10 -17.18 82.63
N ALA A 661 20.42 -17.09 81.49
CA ALA A 661 19.00 -17.39 81.35
C ALA A 661 18.70 -18.90 81.50
N LEU A 662 19.48 -19.76 80.82
CA LEU A 662 19.37 -21.22 80.90
C LEU A 662 19.55 -21.77 82.32
N GLN A 663 20.52 -21.24 83.08
CA GLN A 663 20.75 -21.63 84.49
C GLN A 663 19.54 -21.38 85.40
N LEU A 664 18.67 -20.43 85.05
CA LEU A 664 17.45 -20.09 85.80
C LEU A 664 16.18 -20.70 85.19
N LYS A 665 16.30 -21.46 84.09
CA LYS A 665 15.19 -21.94 83.25
C LYS A 665 14.29 -20.79 82.76
N TYR A 666 14.86 -19.60 82.57
CA TYR A 666 14.14 -18.42 82.11
C TYR A 666 14.27 -18.31 80.58
N ASP A 667 13.14 -18.35 79.87
CA ASP A 667 13.11 -18.14 78.42
C ASP A 667 13.05 -16.64 78.10
N PHE A 668 14.23 -16.04 77.89
CA PHE A 668 14.37 -14.59 77.77
C PHE A 668 14.28 -14.12 76.31
N SER A 669 13.20 -13.41 75.99
CA SER A 669 12.90 -12.79 74.68
C SER A 669 13.96 -11.81 74.16
N GLY A 670 14.88 -11.35 75.03
CA GLY A 670 15.96 -10.43 74.68
C GLY A 670 17.13 -11.03 73.92
N ILE A 671 17.24 -12.37 73.81
CA ILE A 671 18.31 -13.05 73.08
C ILE A 671 17.80 -13.43 71.68
N ASP A 672 18.40 -12.84 70.65
CA ASP A 672 18.21 -13.29 69.26
C ASP A 672 19.24 -14.38 68.96
N LYS A 673 18.79 -15.64 68.84
CA LYS A 673 19.67 -16.80 68.67
C LYS A 673 19.90 -17.08 67.17
N PRO A 674 21.12 -17.50 66.76
CA PRO A 674 21.41 -17.78 65.36
C PRO A 674 20.52 -18.91 64.83
N LYS A 675 19.74 -18.63 63.79
CA LYS A 675 18.77 -19.58 63.21
C LYS A 675 19.44 -20.67 62.35
N ASN A 676 20.68 -20.44 61.92
CA ASN A 676 21.49 -21.32 61.08
C ASN A 676 22.99 -20.95 61.19
N ASN A 677 23.88 -21.76 60.60
CA ASN A 677 25.35 -21.57 60.68
C ASN A 677 25.90 -20.28 60.02
N SER A 678 25.08 -19.54 59.26
CA SER A 678 25.43 -18.24 58.66
C SER A 678 24.79 -17.06 59.42
N ASP A 679 24.06 -17.34 60.50
CA ASP A 679 23.40 -16.36 61.35
C ASP A 679 24.18 -16.16 62.66
N TYR A 680 23.95 -15.05 63.35
CA TYR A 680 24.74 -14.65 64.51
C TYR A 680 23.86 -14.18 65.67
N TYR A 681 24.39 -14.28 66.89
CA TYR A 681 23.70 -13.86 68.10
C TYR A 681 23.47 -12.34 68.14
N GLY A 682 22.28 -11.92 68.59
CA GLY A 682 21.93 -10.53 68.88
C GLY A 682 21.33 -10.34 70.26
N LEU A 683 21.33 -9.10 70.76
CA LEU A 683 20.68 -8.71 72.01
C LEU A 683 19.71 -7.55 71.78
N ARG A 684 18.49 -7.70 72.29
CA ARG A 684 17.43 -6.70 72.25
C ARG A 684 17.43 -5.94 73.57
N TYR A 685 18.30 -4.93 73.69
CA TYR A 685 18.56 -4.23 74.96
C TYR A 685 17.31 -3.68 75.67
N ALA A 686 16.26 -3.32 74.94
CA ALA A 686 14.97 -2.89 75.51
C ALA A 686 14.25 -3.98 76.34
N GLU A 687 14.43 -5.26 76.01
CA GLU A 687 13.77 -6.38 76.71
C GLU A 687 14.30 -6.55 78.15
N PHE A 688 15.55 -6.12 78.41
CA PHE A 688 16.17 -6.17 79.75
C PHE A 688 15.47 -5.25 80.76
N VAL A 689 14.71 -4.24 80.31
CA VAL A 689 13.97 -3.32 81.19
C VAL A 689 12.99 -4.09 82.08
N ILE A 690 12.36 -5.16 81.59
CA ILE A 690 11.36 -5.91 82.37
C ILE A 690 12.00 -6.74 83.50
N PRO A 691 13.07 -7.53 83.27
CA PRO A 691 13.88 -8.10 84.35
C PRO A 691 14.49 -7.07 85.31
N ILE A 692 14.91 -5.88 84.83
CA ILE A 692 15.43 -4.81 85.70
C ILE A 692 14.32 -4.28 86.64
N VAL A 693 13.12 -4.02 86.12
CA VAL A 693 11.97 -3.59 86.96
C VAL A 693 11.64 -4.66 88.01
N LYS A 694 11.63 -5.95 87.63
CA LYS A 694 11.41 -7.05 88.56
C LYS A 694 12.54 -7.16 89.61
N ALA A 695 13.80 -6.98 89.20
CA ALA A 695 14.95 -6.98 90.11
C ALA A 695 14.87 -5.85 91.15
N ILE A 696 14.43 -4.65 90.74
CA ILE A 696 14.22 -3.51 91.64
C ILE A 696 13.07 -3.80 92.63
N GLN A 697 11.98 -4.43 92.19
CA GLN A 697 10.89 -4.85 93.08
C GLN A 697 11.35 -5.87 94.13
N GLU A 698 12.11 -6.89 93.71
CA GLU A 698 12.68 -7.91 94.59
C GLU A 698 13.69 -7.31 95.58
N GLN A 699 14.59 -6.44 95.10
CA GLN A 699 15.55 -5.72 95.95
C GLN A 699 14.84 -4.79 96.96
N GLN A 700 13.78 -4.10 96.55
CA GLN A 700 12.99 -3.24 97.43
C GLN A 700 12.26 -4.05 98.53
N SER A 701 11.80 -5.27 98.21
CA SER A 701 11.22 -6.18 99.20
C SER A 701 12.27 -6.69 100.19
N ILE A 702 13.49 -7.01 99.72
CA ILE A 702 14.62 -7.36 100.59
C ILE A 702 14.96 -6.20 101.54
N ILE A 703 15.04 -4.97 101.03
CA ILE A 703 15.30 -3.76 101.83
C ILE A 703 14.21 -3.55 102.88
N GLN A 704 12.92 -3.72 102.53
CA GLN A 704 11.81 -3.60 103.49
C GLN A 704 11.87 -4.67 104.59
N ASN A 705 12.23 -5.91 104.25
CA ASN A 705 12.37 -6.99 105.22
C ASN A 705 13.60 -6.77 106.14
N GLN A 706 14.73 -6.32 105.58
CA GLN A 706 15.90 -5.91 106.36
C GLN A 706 15.59 -4.75 107.30
N GLN A 707 14.83 -3.74 106.83
CA GLN A 707 14.39 -2.62 107.68
C GLN A 707 13.50 -3.11 108.84
N LYS A 708 12.54 -4.01 108.57
CA LYS A 708 11.71 -4.64 109.60
C LYS A 708 12.54 -5.41 110.63
N GLN A 709 13.53 -6.18 110.19
CA GLN A 709 14.47 -6.90 111.08
C GLN A 709 15.32 -5.92 111.92
N ILE A 710 15.77 -4.81 111.33
CA ILE A 710 16.50 -3.75 112.04
C ILE A 710 15.61 -3.10 113.12
N ASP A 711 14.33 -2.87 112.85
CA ASP A 711 13.41 -2.25 113.80
C ASP A 711 12.96 -3.23 114.91
N GLU A 712 12.81 -4.53 114.60
CA GLU A 712 12.65 -5.60 115.59
C GLU A 712 13.88 -5.74 116.49
N LEU A 713 15.09 -5.63 115.92
CA LEU A 713 16.35 -5.61 116.67
C LEU A 713 16.47 -4.38 117.58
N LYS A 714 16.09 -3.18 117.10
CA LYS A 714 16.02 -1.96 117.95
C LYS A 714 15.08 -2.16 119.13
N ALA A 715 13.86 -2.64 118.90
CA ALA A 715 12.89 -2.89 119.97
C ALA A 715 13.38 -3.92 120.98
N LEU A 716 14.12 -4.95 120.55
CA LEU A 716 14.77 -5.91 121.44
C LEU A 716 15.90 -5.26 122.27
N VAL A 717 16.72 -4.39 121.66
CA VAL A 717 17.80 -3.66 122.33
C VAL A 717 17.23 -2.65 123.36
N GLU A 718 16.18 -1.91 123.02
CA GLU A 718 15.47 -1.02 123.95
C GLU A 718 14.88 -1.80 125.14
N LYS A 719 14.28 -2.97 124.88
CA LYS A 719 13.77 -3.85 125.93
C LYS A 719 14.87 -4.39 126.84
N LEU A 720 16.04 -4.73 126.29
CA LEU A 720 17.20 -5.16 127.08
C LEU A 720 17.80 -4.00 127.90
N MET A 721 17.84 -2.77 127.36
CA MET A 721 18.26 -1.59 128.12
C MET A 721 17.27 -1.26 129.25
N SER A 722 15.96 -1.38 129.01
CA SER A 722 14.93 -1.23 130.04
C SER A 722 15.10 -2.26 131.17
N ASN A 723 15.29 -3.55 130.83
CA ASN A 723 15.55 -4.60 131.80
C ASN A 723 16.83 -4.34 132.63
N ASN A 724 17.89 -3.79 132.02
CA ASN A 724 19.10 -3.37 132.75
C ASN A 724 18.85 -2.16 133.66
N GLN A 725 17.98 -1.23 133.30
CA GLN A 725 17.57 -0.12 134.18
C GLN A 725 16.70 -0.60 135.35
N GLU A 726 15.86 -1.63 135.17
CA GLU A 726 15.16 -2.28 136.28
C GLU A 726 16.10 -3.09 137.18
N ALA A 727 17.10 -3.78 136.60
CA ALA A 727 18.13 -4.47 137.38
C ALA A 727 18.98 -3.50 138.21
N ALA A 728 19.34 -2.33 137.65
CA ALA A 728 20.05 -1.27 138.36
C ALA A 728 19.24 -0.66 139.53
N LYS A 729 17.90 -0.75 139.50
CA LYS A 729 17.00 -0.37 140.61
C LYS A 729 16.81 -1.47 141.67
N ARG A 730 17.48 -2.62 141.54
CA ARG A 730 17.40 -3.77 142.47
C ARG A 730 18.72 -4.11 143.17
N ILE A 731 19.72 -3.23 143.07
CA ILE A 731 20.93 -3.25 143.88
C ILE A 731 20.70 -2.24 145.03
N PRO A 732 20.92 -2.63 146.30
CA PRO A 732 20.40 -1.92 147.47
C PRO A 732 21.12 -0.61 147.83
#